data_AF-A0A2G6BWV1-F1
#
_entry.id   AF-A0A2G6BWV1-F1
#
_cell.length_a   1.000
_cell.length_b   1.000
_cell.length_c   1.000
_cell.angle_alpha   90.00
_cell.angle_beta   90.00
_cell.angle_gamma   90.00
#
_symmetry.space_group_name_H-M   'P 1'
#
loop_
_entity.id
_entity.type
_entity.pdbx_description
1 polymer ?
#
loop_
_entity_poly.entity_id
_entity_poly.type
_entity_poly.pdbx_seq_one_letter_code
_entity_poly.pdbx_strand_id
1 'polypeptide(L)'
;MKRFFYAALIIAFVSCLFADRLSTVERIKKYAGNNAEELLKLYETANNEGFAETVFLLDVCPPADLAVIDAGYIRENIEYALKTKSLAYAKDIPDDVFNHFILPYRVSQEPVSNWRKDFYDEIYPLVKDAKSVEEAAIIVNLWVLEQMTFTQTSRRDQTALTSVRRGFGRCEESMIIYICAARSVGIPARPASVPYWNFTNSNHAWVEVFTAAGWKFLGEAENSLNRAWFSKTAERASLIVSEVQGDYENKDVIKQVDGMTYLSSINLYNDAKLCKIKVYNKDGLPVKDAEVRLYAASFGGIFIMFEIKTDESGEVSLPLGESSIIVSAQKDGLADFKLFNIIKNNEIRLDLALKSSFDDEFIMHFLLADNNPVENEHKEILGEDFYDKREIANLRRCDRIYGFDKSDKFVRYFQLTFPFDGTDAYWERLEKFLDKMTLLAGATDQYLNALKEIKDDIKRCILIEMLESWNIKDLIEMPNEEAVIGLVDIYSSGRSFYPKISDSLFYEYVVNPNPVLSALPQNDWQREFFDQIKHLREKDIKSTKINIDNWLEGKVKNDDNYEWSYFTASLNPLQMLNMRNIPLTCKKYVIYAALNLLSVPVRWRGRLEYWNGENFEVAVKADKESEELEYYSLKLKMRIDGEYVTPVPGENFLIGAFDENGIYYTYFDGEAKDDVFTLVYGCAKNQIPVAEAFIRNDNGDADVRLISLNKTENEKLTVDLNTPKEHVQVSYWDENYLSDFLEEFDKNDTTAIIYYISSDVSSEPQIRMFDQIMDNNKLRSHLKIAETGKKSLSVPKDIETRLIAADKLPVSGNEHFPLIIMTDKNKNIIFSSEGYDAGISKLLERKVDKLK
;
A
#
# COMPACT_ATOMS: atom_id res chain seq x y z
N MET A 1 -54.36 -24.43 -1.39
CA MET A 1 -53.97 -23.10 -0.88
C MET A 1 -52.75 -23.08 0.06
N LYS A 2 -52.33 -24.19 0.70
CA LYS A 2 -51.15 -24.19 1.60
C LYS A 2 -49.77 -24.39 0.94
N ARG A 3 -49.68 -24.66 -0.37
CA ARG A 3 -48.40 -24.81 -1.09
C ARG A 3 -47.91 -23.55 -1.82
N PHE A 4 -48.76 -22.53 -1.99
CA PHE A 4 -48.37 -21.25 -2.59
C PHE A 4 -47.78 -20.25 -1.57
N PHE A 5 -48.01 -20.45 -0.27
CA PHE A 5 -47.49 -19.55 0.78
C PHE A 5 -46.03 -19.84 1.15
N TYR A 6 -45.53 -21.06 0.96
CA TYR A 6 -44.14 -21.42 1.27
C TYR A 6 -43.15 -21.01 0.17
N ALA A 7 -43.57 -20.97 -1.10
CA ALA A 7 -42.72 -20.49 -2.19
C ALA A 7 -42.56 -18.96 -2.17
N ALA A 8 -43.60 -18.22 -1.77
CA ALA A 8 -43.52 -16.77 -1.61
C ALA A 8 -42.69 -16.34 -0.38
N LEU A 9 -42.66 -17.17 0.69
CA LEU A 9 -41.82 -16.93 1.86
C LEU A 9 -40.34 -17.26 1.63
N ILE A 10 -40.01 -18.20 0.73
CA ILE A 10 -38.62 -18.51 0.37
C ILE A 10 -38.06 -17.47 -0.62
N ILE A 11 -38.89 -16.89 -1.48
CA ILE A 11 -38.48 -15.77 -2.36
C ILE A 11 -38.40 -14.44 -1.60
N ALA A 12 -39.19 -14.25 -0.54
CA ALA A 12 -39.12 -13.07 0.33
C ALA A 12 -38.05 -13.15 1.45
N PHE A 13 -37.47 -14.32 1.72
CA PHE A 13 -36.39 -14.48 2.71
C PHE A 13 -34.99 -14.24 2.15
N VAL A 14 -34.84 -14.15 0.82
CA VAL A 14 -33.57 -13.76 0.17
C VAL A 14 -33.48 -12.23 -0.01
N SER A 15 -34.57 -11.49 0.19
CA SER A 15 -34.67 -10.05 -0.10
C SER A 15 -34.74 -9.15 1.13
N CYS A 16 -34.35 -9.63 2.31
CA CYS A 16 -34.37 -8.82 3.53
C CYS A 16 -33.13 -9.16 4.37
N LEU A 17 -31.97 -8.63 3.97
CA LEU A 17 -30.81 -8.38 4.85
C LEU A 17 -29.60 -7.73 4.14
N PHE A 18 -29.71 -7.37 2.87
CA PHE A 18 -28.72 -6.53 2.19
C PHE A 18 -29.36 -5.15 1.98
N ALA A 19 -28.63 -4.06 2.20
CA ALA A 19 -29.00 -2.82 1.52
C ALA A 19 -29.16 -3.16 0.04
N ASP A 20 -30.31 -2.87 -0.57
CA ASP A 20 -30.60 -3.28 -1.94
C ASP A 20 -29.55 -2.66 -2.87
N ARG A 21 -28.54 -3.46 -3.21
CA ARG A 21 -27.56 -3.12 -4.22
C ARG A 21 -28.33 -2.78 -5.49
N LEU A 22 -28.06 -1.60 -6.06
CA LEU A 22 -28.65 -1.22 -7.34
C LEU A 22 -28.46 -2.35 -8.34
N SER A 23 -29.48 -2.64 -9.14
CA SER A 23 -29.33 -3.62 -10.22
C SER A 23 -28.25 -3.18 -11.20
N THR A 24 -27.64 -4.12 -11.92
CA THR A 24 -26.58 -3.83 -12.91
C THR A 24 -27.01 -2.76 -13.93
N VAL A 25 -28.26 -2.81 -14.39
CA VAL A 25 -28.84 -1.81 -15.28
C VAL A 25 -28.91 -0.42 -14.64
N GLU A 26 -29.29 -0.32 -13.37
CA GLU A 26 -29.33 0.94 -12.64
C GLU A 26 -27.93 1.50 -12.39
N ARG A 27 -26.96 0.63 -12.04
CA ARG A 27 -25.55 1.01 -11.87
C ARG A 27 -24.96 1.56 -13.15
N ILE A 28 -25.16 0.87 -14.29
CA ILE A 28 -24.70 1.35 -15.60
C ILE A 28 -25.32 2.71 -15.92
N LYS A 29 -26.64 2.87 -15.75
CA LYS A 29 -27.31 4.17 -15.99
C LYS A 29 -26.82 5.28 -15.06
N LYS A 30 -26.47 4.94 -13.81
CA LYS A 30 -26.02 5.90 -12.79
C LYS A 30 -24.57 6.34 -13.00
N TYR A 31 -23.67 5.41 -13.34
CA TYR A 31 -22.22 5.63 -13.28
C TYR A 31 -21.49 5.56 -14.62
N ALA A 32 -22.05 4.94 -15.66
CA ALA A 32 -21.28 4.73 -16.91
C ALA A 32 -21.19 5.95 -17.82
N GLY A 33 -21.96 7.01 -17.54
CA GLY A 33 -21.89 8.25 -18.32
C GLY A 33 -22.14 8.04 -19.80
N ASN A 34 -21.15 8.41 -20.62
CA ASN A 34 -21.17 8.25 -22.07
C ASN A 34 -21.07 6.78 -22.53
N ASN A 35 -20.59 5.87 -21.66
CA ASN A 35 -20.45 4.44 -21.98
C ASN A 35 -21.76 3.67 -21.75
N ALA A 36 -22.77 4.29 -21.14
CA ALA A 36 -23.99 3.62 -20.69
C ALA A 36 -24.76 2.91 -21.82
N GLU A 37 -24.92 3.55 -22.99
CA GLU A 37 -25.68 2.97 -24.11
C GLU A 37 -25.05 1.66 -24.61
N GLU A 38 -23.73 1.66 -24.82
CA GLU A 38 -23.02 0.49 -25.32
C GLU A 38 -22.98 -0.64 -24.27
N LEU A 39 -22.73 -0.31 -23.00
CA LEU A 39 -22.69 -1.30 -21.92
C LEU A 39 -24.06 -1.93 -21.64
N LEU A 40 -25.15 -1.16 -21.72
CA LEU A 40 -26.52 -1.70 -21.61
C LEU A 40 -26.81 -2.66 -22.76
N LYS A 41 -26.47 -2.28 -23.99
CA LYS A 41 -26.65 -3.16 -25.16
C LYS A 41 -25.84 -4.44 -25.03
N LEU A 42 -24.58 -4.34 -24.56
CA LEU A 42 -23.74 -5.51 -24.30
C LEU A 42 -24.39 -6.43 -23.25
N TYR A 43 -24.83 -5.88 -22.12
CA TYR A 43 -25.46 -6.63 -21.04
C TYR A 43 -26.76 -7.33 -21.46
N GLU A 44 -27.63 -6.64 -22.21
CA GLU A 44 -28.88 -7.21 -22.73
C GLU A 44 -28.61 -8.34 -23.72
N THR A 45 -27.65 -8.14 -24.63
CA THR A 45 -27.25 -9.17 -25.60
C THR A 45 -26.69 -10.40 -24.88
N ALA A 46 -25.79 -10.19 -23.92
CA ALA A 46 -25.19 -11.27 -23.13
C ALA A 46 -26.22 -12.08 -22.36
N ASN A 47 -27.20 -11.43 -21.72
CA ASN A 47 -28.29 -12.12 -21.03
C ASN A 47 -29.17 -12.94 -21.98
N ASN A 48 -29.46 -12.42 -23.18
CA ASN A 48 -30.31 -13.10 -24.17
C ASN A 48 -29.59 -14.28 -24.84
N GLU A 49 -28.29 -14.16 -25.09
CA GLU A 49 -27.49 -15.17 -25.79
C GLU A 49 -26.77 -16.16 -24.86
N GLY A 50 -26.81 -15.93 -23.55
CA GLY A 50 -26.23 -16.83 -22.54
C GLY A 50 -24.73 -16.66 -22.32
N PHE A 51 -24.18 -15.45 -22.53
CA PHE A 51 -22.76 -15.14 -22.26
C PHE A 51 -22.54 -14.79 -20.79
N ALA A 52 -22.46 -15.82 -19.94
CA ALA A 52 -22.37 -15.71 -18.49
C ALA A 52 -21.18 -14.85 -18.01
N GLU A 53 -20.02 -14.92 -18.67
CA GLU A 53 -18.82 -14.17 -18.31
C GLU A 53 -19.01 -12.65 -18.46
N THR A 54 -19.77 -12.22 -19.48
CA THR A 54 -20.08 -10.79 -19.69
C THR A 54 -21.04 -10.29 -18.63
N VAL A 55 -22.07 -11.09 -18.32
CA VAL A 55 -23.04 -10.76 -17.27
C VAL A 55 -22.33 -10.66 -15.91
N PHE A 56 -21.51 -11.65 -15.57
CA PHE A 56 -20.73 -11.67 -14.35
C PHE A 56 -19.87 -10.41 -14.19
N LEU A 57 -19.02 -10.10 -15.18
CA LEU A 57 -18.12 -8.94 -15.09
C LEU A 57 -18.86 -7.62 -14.90
N LEU A 58 -19.99 -7.41 -15.59
CA LEU A 58 -20.78 -6.19 -15.43
C LEU A 58 -21.54 -6.15 -14.10
N ASP A 59 -21.99 -7.29 -13.60
CA ASP A 59 -22.63 -7.40 -12.29
C ASP A 59 -21.65 -7.04 -11.16
N VAL A 60 -20.38 -7.42 -11.26
CA VAL A 60 -19.37 -7.20 -10.21
C VAL A 60 -18.42 -6.02 -10.47
N CYS A 61 -18.57 -5.34 -11.60
CA CYS A 61 -17.75 -4.18 -11.99
C CYS A 61 -17.92 -3.03 -10.97
N PRO A 62 -16.85 -2.45 -10.38
CA PRO A 62 -16.95 -1.31 -9.48
C PRO A 62 -17.58 -0.08 -10.14
N PRO A 63 -18.31 0.78 -9.40
CA PRO A 63 -18.89 2.01 -9.96
C PRO A 63 -17.90 2.90 -10.72
N ALA A 64 -16.66 3.02 -10.21
CA ALA A 64 -15.59 3.79 -10.85
C ALA A 64 -15.22 3.26 -12.23
N ASP A 65 -15.16 1.94 -12.39
CA ASP A 65 -14.75 1.31 -13.65
C ASP A 65 -15.82 1.46 -14.74
N LEU A 66 -17.11 1.51 -14.38
CA LEU A 66 -18.20 1.77 -15.34
C LEU A 66 -18.03 3.10 -16.09
N ALA A 67 -17.40 4.10 -15.47
CA ALA A 67 -17.11 5.39 -16.09
C ALA A 67 -15.89 5.36 -17.04
N VAL A 68 -15.17 4.23 -17.10
CA VAL A 68 -13.91 4.08 -17.83
C VAL A 68 -14.01 3.00 -18.91
N ILE A 69 -14.54 1.83 -18.59
CA ILE A 69 -14.59 0.69 -19.51
C ILE A 69 -15.66 0.87 -20.60
N ASP A 70 -15.38 0.33 -21.78
CA ASP A 70 -16.32 0.21 -22.88
C ASP A 70 -16.58 -1.28 -23.23
N ALA A 71 -17.46 -1.55 -24.20
CA ALA A 71 -17.75 -2.94 -24.54
C ALA A 71 -16.62 -3.62 -25.35
N GLY A 72 -15.71 -2.85 -25.96
CA GLY A 72 -14.50 -3.38 -26.58
C GLY A 72 -13.57 -4.00 -25.55
N TYR A 73 -13.32 -3.27 -24.46
CA TYR A 73 -12.52 -3.70 -23.31
C TYR A 73 -13.02 -5.03 -22.73
N ILE A 74 -14.32 -5.11 -22.42
CA ILE A 74 -14.92 -6.31 -21.84
C ILE A 74 -14.78 -7.51 -22.79
N ARG A 75 -15.02 -7.32 -24.09
CA ARG A 75 -14.92 -8.40 -25.09
C ARG A 75 -13.50 -8.93 -25.21
N GLU A 76 -12.49 -8.05 -25.28
CA GLU A 76 -11.09 -8.48 -25.36
C GLU A 76 -10.67 -9.25 -24.10
N ASN A 77 -11.05 -8.74 -22.91
CA ASN A 77 -10.76 -9.43 -21.65
C ASN A 77 -11.35 -10.85 -21.63
N ILE A 78 -12.61 -11.01 -22.03
CA ILE A 78 -13.28 -12.31 -22.07
C ILE A 78 -12.67 -13.22 -23.13
N GLU A 79 -12.41 -12.71 -24.34
CA GLU A 79 -11.82 -13.50 -25.42
C GLU A 79 -10.49 -14.14 -24.97
N TYR A 80 -9.59 -13.33 -24.41
CA TYR A 80 -8.30 -13.81 -23.96
C TYR A 80 -8.40 -14.69 -22.71
N ALA A 81 -9.31 -14.41 -21.77
CA ALA A 81 -9.55 -15.30 -20.63
C ALA A 81 -10.02 -16.69 -21.11
N LEU A 82 -10.95 -16.76 -22.08
CA LEU A 82 -11.46 -18.02 -22.60
C LEU A 82 -10.42 -18.80 -23.43
N LYS A 83 -9.49 -18.13 -24.13
CA LYS A 83 -8.38 -18.81 -24.82
C LYS A 83 -7.57 -19.71 -23.88
N THR A 84 -7.44 -19.31 -22.61
CA THR A 84 -6.67 -20.06 -21.61
C THR A 84 -7.27 -21.42 -21.26
N LYS A 85 -8.58 -21.64 -21.45
CA LYS A 85 -9.24 -22.94 -21.25
C LYS A 85 -8.68 -24.04 -22.17
N SER A 86 -7.96 -23.69 -23.23
CA SER A 86 -7.29 -24.65 -24.13
C SER A 86 -5.92 -25.13 -23.62
N LEU A 87 -5.36 -24.49 -22.58
CA LEU A 87 -4.06 -24.85 -22.01
C LEU A 87 -4.18 -26.13 -21.19
N ALA A 88 -3.21 -27.05 -21.37
CA ALA A 88 -3.28 -28.40 -20.81
C ALA A 88 -3.43 -28.42 -19.28
N TYR A 89 -2.79 -27.48 -18.59
CA TYR A 89 -2.87 -27.34 -17.13
C TYR A 89 -4.09 -26.55 -16.63
N ALA A 90 -4.77 -25.79 -17.50
CA ALA A 90 -5.87 -24.89 -17.11
C ALA A 90 -7.26 -25.43 -17.49
N LYS A 91 -7.33 -26.44 -18.36
CA LYS A 91 -8.59 -26.98 -18.91
C LYS A 91 -9.57 -27.52 -17.86
N ASP A 92 -9.08 -27.96 -16.70
CA ASP A 92 -9.86 -28.60 -15.65
C ASP A 92 -10.16 -27.65 -14.47
N ILE A 93 -9.91 -26.35 -14.63
CA ILE A 93 -10.22 -25.34 -13.61
C ILE A 93 -11.75 -25.19 -13.50
N PRO A 94 -12.32 -25.28 -12.27
CA PRO A 94 -13.75 -25.10 -12.07
C PRO A 94 -14.24 -23.72 -12.55
N ASP A 95 -15.43 -23.65 -13.14
CA ASP A 95 -15.97 -22.38 -13.67
C ASP A 95 -16.09 -21.29 -12.60
N ASP A 96 -16.42 -21.65 -11.36
CA ASP A 96 -16.48 -20.72 -10.23
C ASP A 96 -15.10 -20.11 -9.93
N VAL A 97 -14.05 -20.95 -9.90
CA VAL A 97 -12.66 -20.49 -9.75
C VAL A 97 -12.23 -19.64 -10.94
N PHE A 98 -12.63 -20.01 -12.16
CA PHE A 98 -12.34 -19.24 -13.36
C PHE A 98 -12.97 -17.84 -13.30
N ASN A 99 -14.25 -17.74 -12.93
CA ASN A 99 -14.98 -16.48 -12.89
C ASN A 99 -14.43 -15.51 -11.83
N HIS A 100 -13.98 -16.01 -10.69
CA HIS A 100 -13.50 -15.15 -9.59
C HIS A 100 -11.98 -14.90 -9.59
N PHE A 101 -11.18 -15.76 -10.24
CA PHE A 101 -9.72 -15.71 -10.11
C PHE A 101 -8.93 -15.72 -11.42
N ILE A 102 -9.58 -15.83 -12.58
CA ILE A 102 -8.97 -15.71 -13.92
C ILE A 102 -9.62 -14.61 -14.75
N LEU A 103 -10.94 -14.65 -14.86
CA LEU A 103 -11.75 -13.71 -15.64
C LEU A 103 -11.62 -12.25 -15.21
N PRO A 104 -11.51 -11.90 -13.91
CA PRO A 104 -11.46 -10.51 -13.47
C PRO A 104 -10.23 -9.78 -14.02
N TYR A 105 -10.47 -8.60 -14.59
CA TYR A 105 -9.41 -7.72 -15.11
C TYR A 105 -8.75 -6.87 -14.01
N ARG A 106 -9.40 -6.78 -12.86
CA ARG A 106 -9.05 -5.93 -11.72
C ARG A 106 -8.27 -6.74 -10.67
N VAL A 107 -7.21 -6.16 -10.12
CA VAL A 107 -6.43 -6.77 -9.04
C VAL A 107 -6.54 -5.99 -7.74
N SER A 108 -6.49 -4.67 -7.78
CA SER A 108 -6.53 -3.75 -6.64
C SER A 108 -7.16 -2.42 -7.08
N GLN A 109 -6.62 -1.28 -6.66
CA GLN A 109 -7.07 0.08 -6.98
C GLN A 109 -6.36 0.72 -8.20
N GLU A 110 -5.58 -0.05 -8.97
CA GLU A 110 -4.86 0.46 -10.14
C GLU A 110 -5.80 1.00 -11.23
N PRO A 111 -5.40 1.99 -12.04
CA PRO A 111 -6.19 2.40 -13.20
C PRO A 111 -6.48 1.24 -14.17
N VAL A 112 -7.63 1.26 -14.85
CA VAL A 112 -7.94 0.28 -15.92
C VAL A 112 -6.85 0.34 -17.00
N SER A 113 -6.37 -0.82 -17.46
CA SER A 113 -5.44 -0.92 -18.61
C SER A 113 -5.68 -2.20 -19.43
N ASN A 114 -5.30 -2.19 -20.70
CA ASN A 114 -5.42 -3.31 -21.65
C ASN A 114 -4.23 -4.27 -21.55
N TRP A 115 -4.02 -4.88 -20.39
CA TRP A 115 -2.85 -5.72 -20.15
C TRP A 115 -3.00 -7.16 -20.66
N ARG A 116 -4.22 -7.72 -20.71
CA ARG A 116 -4.42 -9.17 -20.85
C ARG A 116 -3.90 -9.73 -22.16
N LYS A 117 -4.20 -9.05 -23.26
CA LYS A 117 -3.74 -9.46 -24.58
C LYS A 117 -2.22 -9.45 -24.67
N ASP A 118 -1.58 -8.35 -24.27
CA ASP A 118 -0.13 -8.19 -24.37
C ASP A 118 0.60 -9.22 -23.50
N PHE A 119 0.11 -9.44 -22.28
CA PHE A 119 0.67 -10.45 -21.37
C PHE A 119 0.46 -11.87 -21.89
N TYR A 120 -0.71 -12.20 -22.44
CA TYR A 120 -0.92 -13.52 -23.04
C TYR A 120 0.04 -13.77 -24.20
N ASP A 121 0.16 -12.81 -25.12
CA ASP A 121 1.01 -12.93 -26.31
C ASP A 121 2.49 -13.13 -25.93
N GLU A 122 2.96 -12.48 -24.85
CA GLU A 122 4.34 -12.60 -24.35
C GLU A 122 4.59 -13.88 -23.52
N ILE A 123 3.65 -14.27 -22.66
CA ILE A 123 3.85 -15.33 -21.65
C ILE A 123 3.43 -16.70 -22.18
N TYR A 124 2.41 -16.79 -23.05
CA TYR A 124 1.93 -18.06 -23.61
C TYR A 124 3.07 -18.94 -24.17
N PRO A 125 4.04 -18.43 -24.96
CA PRO A 125 5.15 -19.22 -25.46
C PRO A 125 6.03 -19.85 -24.37
N LEU A 126 6.08 -19.24 -23.18
CA LEU A 126 6.87 -19.70 -22.03
C LEU A 126 6.18 -20.84 -21.27
N VAL A 127 4.84 -20.83 -21.22
CA VAL A 127 4.04 -21.74 -20.37
C VAL A 127 3.31 -22.84 -21.13
N LYS A 128 3.18 -22.76 -22.46
CA LYS A 128 2.39 -23.70 -23.29
C LYS A 128 2.73 -25.19 -23.06
N ASP A 129 3.96 -25.49 -22.66
CA ASP A 129 4.48 -26.85 -22.44
C ASP A 129 4.51 -27.25 -20.96
N ALA A 130 4.05 -26.37 -20.06
CA ALA A 130 3.95 -26.65 -18.62
C ALA A 130 2.93 -27.76 -18.34
N LYS A 131 3.27 -28.65 -17.39
CA LYS A 131 2.48 -29.86 -17.12
C LYS A 131 1.45 -29.65 -16.02
N SER A 132 1.58 -28.60 -15.23
CA SER A 132 0.70 -28.28 -14.12
C SER A 132 0.60 -26.77 -13.88
N VAL A 133 -0.39 -26.37 -13.08
CA VAL A 133 -0.57 -24.95 -12.69
C VAL A 133 0.64 -24.47 -11.89
N GLU A 134 1.21 -25.31 -11.04
CA GLU A 134 2.39 -25.02 -10.25
C GLU A 134 3.61 -24.74 -11.14
N GLU A 135 3.86 -25.58 -12.16
CA GLU A 135 4.95 -25.36 -13.12
C GLU A 135 4.77 -24.05 -13.88
N ALA A 136 3.56 -23.77 -14.37
CA ALA A 136 3.25 -22.53 -15.07
C ALA A 136 3.39 -21.30 -14.14
N ALA A 137 2.98 -21.42 -12.87
CA ALA A 137 3.09 -20.36 -11.86
C ALA A 137 4.55 -19.97 -11.56
N ILE A 138 5.46 -20.94 -11.50
CA ILE A 138 6.90 -20.66 -11.30
C ILE A 138 7.52 -20.03 -12.55
N ILE A 139 7.12 -20.46 -13.76
CA ILE A 139 7.57 -19.82 -15.01
C ILE A 139 7.11 -18.36 -15.08
N VAL A 140 5.85 -18.09 -14.73
CA VAL A 140 5.33 -16.71 -14.62
C VAL A 140 6.12 -15.93 -13.57
N ASN A 141 6.46 -16.52 -12.43
CA ASN A 141 7.27 -15.86 -11.39
C ASN A 141 8.64 -15.39 -11.92
N LEU A 142 9.31 -16.22 -12.73
CA LEU A 142 10.57 -15.85 -13.40
C LEU A 142 10.37 -14.69 -14.39
N TRP A 143 9.26 -14.68 -15.14
CA TRP A 143 8.93 -13.58 -16.03
C TRP A 143 8.72 -12.27 -15.25
N VAL A 144 7.98 -12.31 -14.14
CA VAL A 144 7.77 -11.12 -13.29
C VAL A 144 9.08 -10.56 -12.74
N LEU A 145 9.99 -11.44 -12.30
CA LEU A 145 11.33 -11.04 -11.85
C LEU A 145 12.14 -10.33 -12.95
N GLU A 146 11.98 -10.77 -14.21
CA GLU A 146 12.59 -10.09 -15.36
C GLU A 146 11.96 -8.70 -15.60
N GLN A 147 10.71 -8.48 -15.20
CA GLN A 147 10.01 -7.22 -15.43
C GLN A 147 10.26 -6.14 -14.38
N MET A 148 10.35 -6.50 -13.09
CA MET A 148 10.51 -5.49 -12.04
C MET A 148 11.32 -5.95 -10.83
N THR A 149 11.79 -4.97 -10.05
CA THR A 149 12.39 -5.18 -8.72
C THR A 149 11.66 -4.35 -7.66
N PHE A 150 11.80 -4.72 -6.39
CA PHE A 150 11.18 -3.96 -5.32
C PHE A 150 11.84 -2.59 -5.12
N THR A 151 11.04 -1.56 -4.88
CA THR A 151 11.47 -0.25 -4.38
C THR A 151 10.29 0.39 -3.67
N GLN A 152 10.52 0.98 -2.50
CA GLN A 152 9.47 1.70 -1.79
C GLN A 152 9.03 2.95 -2.57
N THR A 153 7.73 3.15 -2.73
CA THR A 153 7.14 4.27 -3.49
C THR A 153 5.95 4.88 -2.75
N SER A 154 4.99 5.51 -3.43
CA SER A 154 3.75 6.00 -2.81
C SER A 154 2.64 4.93 -2.77
N ARG A 155 1.60 5.19 -1.96
CA ARG A 155 0.46 4.28 -1.72
C ARG A 155 -0.44 4.03 -2.94
N ARG A 156 -0.39 4.85 -3.98
CA ARG A 156 -1.23 4.69 -5.16
C ARG A 156 -0.70 3.54 -6.03
N ASP A 157 -1.57 2.60 -6.39
CA ASP A 157 -1.21 1.52 -7.30
C ASP A 157 -1.05 1.99 -8.73
N GLN A 158 -0.03 1.47 -9.40
CA GLN A 158 0.20 1.66 -10.83
C GLN A 158 -0.35 0.48 -11.62
N THR A 159 -0.68 0.72 -12.89
CA THR A 159 -1.08 -0.36 -13.79
C THR A 159 0.06 -1.34 -14.01
N ALA A 160 -0.25 -2.61 -14.31
CA ALA A 160 0.77 -3.61 -14.61
C ALA A 160 1.73 -3.16 -15.73
N LEU A 161 1.19 -2.55 -16.81
CA LEU A 161 1.99 -2.04 -17.92
C LEU A 161 2.91 -0.89 -17.52
N THR A 162 2.44 0.04 -16.67
CA THR A 162 3.25 1.15 -16.15
C THR A 162 4.40 0.61 -15.30
N SER A 163 4.13 -0.37 -14.44
CA SER A 163 5.14 -0.98 -13.57
C SER A 163 6.19 -1.77 -14.37
N VAL A 164 5.80 -2.48 -15.42
CA VAL A 164 6.73 -3.14 -16.36
C VAL A 164 7.62 -2.11 -17.06
N ARG A 165 7.04 -1.02 -17.59
CA ARG A 165 7.79 0.08 -18.24
C ARG A 165 8.81 0.72 -17.29
N ARG A 166 8.45 0.82 -16.01
CA ARG A 166 9.29 1.41 -14.96
C ARG A 166 10.43 0.50 -14.51
N GLY A 167 10.17 -0.81 -14.39
CA GLY A 167 11.15 -1.78 -13.93
C GLY A 167 11.31 -1.87 -12.41
N PHE A 168 10.53 -1.13 -11.62
CA PHE A 168 10.53 -1.22 -10.16
C PHE A 168 9.22 -0.74 -9.52
N GLY A 169 8.88 -1.22 -8.32
CA GLY A 169 7.63 -0.89 -7.61
C GLY A 169 7.56 -1.52 -6.21
N ARG A 170 6.51 -1.23 -5.44
CA ARG A 170 6.28 -1.84 -4.11
C ARG A 170 5.63 -3.23 -4.23
N CYS A 171 5.39 -3.89 -3.10
CA CYS A 171 4.81 -5.23 -3.07
C CYS A 171 3.45 -5.33 -3.80
N GLU A 172 2.64 -4.28 -3.78
CA GLU A 172 1.37 -4.23 -4.51
C GLU A 172 1.57 -4.18 -6.03
N GLU A 173 2.55 -3.45 -6.55
CA GLU A 173 2.83 -3.47 -8.00
C GLU A 173 3.36 -4.83 -8.45
N SER A 174 4.17 -5.50 -7.63
CA SER A 174 4.65 -6.88 -7.85
C SER A 174 3.48 -7.87 -7.88
N MET A 175 2.59 -7.79 -6.89
CA MET A 175 1.36 -8.58 -6.82
C MET A 175 0.44 -8.32 -8.03
N ILE A 176 0.23 -7.06 -8.42
CA ILE A 176 -0.58 -6.69 -9.58
C ILE A 176 -0.01 -7.28 -10.87
N ILE A 177 1.29 -7.10 -11.13
CA ILE A 177 1.93 -7.66 -12.33
C ILE A 177 1.80 -9.19 -12.34
N TYR A 178 2.10 -9.85 -11.22
CA TYR A 178 2.01 -11.30 -11.16
C TYR A 178 0.58 -11.79 -11.40
N ILE A 179 -0.42 -11.23 -10.73
CA ILE A 179 -1.81 -11.67 -10.89
C ILE A 179 -2.29 -11.43 -12.32
N CYS A 180 -1.99 -10.27 -12.91
CA CYS A 180 -2.28 -10.02 -14.33
C CYS A 180 -1.58 -11.05 -15.23
N ALA A 181 -0.29 -11.31 -15.02
CA ALA A 181 0.49 -12.27 -15.78
C ALA A 181 -0.09 -13.69 -15.67
N ALA A 182 -0.35 -14.16 -14.45
CA ALA A 182 -0.94 -15.46 -14.14
C ALA A 182 -2.32 -15.62 -14.79
N ARG A 183 -3.21 -14.64 -14.61
CA ARG A 183 -4.56 -14.65 -15.19
C ARG A 183 -4.55 -14.58 -16.71
N SER A 184 -3.56 -13.92 -17.31
CA SER A 184 -3.42 -13.88 -18.77
C SER A 184 -3.26 -15.28 -19.35
N VAL A 185 -2.59 -16.20 -18.64
CA VAL A 185 -2.32 -17.58 -19.08
C VAL A 185 -3.06 -18.65 -18.27
N GLY A 186 -4.21 -18.31 -17.71
CA GLY A 186 -5.16 -19.26 -17.13
C GLY A 186 -4.78 -19.83 -15.77
N ILE A 187 -3.88 -19.17 -15.04
CA ILE A 187 -3.53 -19.54 -13.66
C ILE A 187 -4.47 -18.76 -12.72
N PRO A 188 -5.32 -19.41 -11.91
CA PRO A 188 -6.17 -18.69 -10.98
C PRO A 188 -5.32 -18.12 -9.83
N ALA A 189 -5.39 -16.80 -9.66
CA ALA A 189 -4.61 -16.07 -8.68
C ALA A 189 -5.44 -15.00 -7.98
N ARG A 190 -5.17 -14.77 -6.69
CA ARG A 190 -5.83 -13.76 -5.86
C ARG A 190 -4.83 -12.96 -5.03
N PRO A 191 -5.14 -11.69 -4.72
CA PRO A 191 -4.33 -10.92 -3.78
C PRO A 191 -4.45 -11.53 -2.40
N ALA A 192 -3.36 -11.50 -1.64
CA ALA A 192 -3.36 -11.78 -0.22
C ALA A 192 -2.53 -10.72 0.47
N SER A 193 -3.02 -10.22 1.60
CA SER A 193 -2.32 -9.15 2.29
C SER A 193 -2.49 -9.24 3.79
N VAL A 194 -1.49 -8.67 4.47
CA VAL A 194 -1.59 -8.26 5.86
C VAL A 194 -1.63 -6.73 5.87
N PRO A 195 -2.78 -6.11 6.20
CA PRO A 195 -2.91 -4.66 6.21
C PRO A 195 -1.85 -3.98 7.10
N TYR A 196 -1.52 -4.63 8.22
CA TYR A 196 -0.44 -4.24 9.13
C TYR A 196 0.14 -5.47 9.83
N TRP A 197 1.46 -5.60 9.81
CA TRP A 197 2.14 -6.53 10.72
C TRP A 197 1.97 -6.00 12.15
N ASN A 198 1.14 -6.65 12.95
CA ASN A 198 0.80 -6.10 14.27
C ASN A 198 2.02 -6.04 15.23
N PHE A 199 3.08 -6.79 14.93
CA PHE A 199 4.34 -6.83 15.66
C PHE A 199 5.47 -5.97 15.06
N THR A 200 5.29 -5.28 13.92
CA THR A 200 6.31 -4.40 13.33
C THR A 200 5.72 -3.23 12.53
N ASN A 201 6.50 -2.19 12.26
CA ASN A 201 6.04 -1.01 11.52
C ASN A 201 6.10 -1.25 9.99
N SER A 202 5.26 -2.15 9.50
CA SER A 202 5.20 -2.50 8.09
C SER A 202 3.85 -3.16 7.74
N ASN A 203 3.63 -3.39 6.45
CA ASN A 203 2.56 -4.21 5.89
C ASN A 203 3.15 -5.10 4.79
N HIS A 204 2.35 -5.97 4.19
CA HIS A 204 2.78 -6.68 3.01
C HIS A 204 1.60 -7.18 2.18
N ALA A 205 1.82 -7.30 0.87
CA ALA A 205 0.89 -7.85 -0.11
C ALA A 205 1.64 -8.83 -1.03
N TRP A 206 1.01 -9.94 -1.37
CA TRP A 206 1.60 -11.01 -2.17
C TRP A 206 0.49 -11.82 -2.87
N VAL A 207 0.86 -12.95 -3.49
CA VAL A 207 -0.04 -13.74 -4.32
C VAL A 207 -0.32 -15.12 -3.72
N GLU A 208 -1.57 -15.54 -3.86
CA GLU A 208 -1.98 -16.94 -3.71
C GLU A 208 -2.47 -17.49 -5.05
N VAL A 209 -2.07 -18.73 -5.37
CA VAL A 209 -2.38 -19.46 -6.59
C VAL A 209 -3.23 -20.67 -6.25
N PHE A 210 -4.29 -20.91 -7.03
CA PHE A 210 -5.13 -22.09 -6.87
C PHE A 210 -4.58 -23.26 -7.68
N THR A 211 -4.32 -24.37 -7.01
CA THR A 211 -3.82 -25.62 -7.59
C THR A 211 -4.86 -26.74 -7.43
N ALA A 212 -4.61 -27.90 -8.03
CA ALA A 212 -5.43 -29.09 -7.77
C ALA A 212 -5.41 -29.51 -6.27
N ALA A 213 -4.38 -29.12 -5.51
CA ALA A 213 -4.26 -29.36 -4.08
C ALA A 213 -4.87 -28.23 -3.20
N GLY A 214 -5.48 -27.21 -3.81
CA GLY A 214 -6.01 -26.04 -3.14
C GLY A 214 -5.13 -24.80 -3.28
N TRP A 215 -5.45 -23.76 -2.50
CA TRP A 215 -4.71 -22.51 -2.47
C TRP A 215 -3.30 -22.68 -1.89
N LYS A 216 -2.34 -22.03 -2.53
CA LYS A 216 -0.93 -22.01 -2.12
C LYS A 216 -0.38 -20.60 -2.29
N PHE A 217 0.43 -20.13 -1.36
CA PHE A 217 1.06 -18.81 -1.48
C PHE A 217 2.37 -18.89 -2.26
N LEU A 218 2.82 -17.76 -2.81
CA LEU A 218 4.05 -17.70 -3.59
C LEU A 218 4.84 -16.44 -3.27
N GLY A 219 6.11 -16.62 -2.88
CA GLY A 219 7.08 -15.53 -2.78
C GLY A 219 7.69 -15.13 -4.12
N GLU A 220 8.26 -13.94 -4.16
CA GLU A 220 8.97 -13.41 -5.34
C GLU A 220 10.17 -14.30 -5.68
N ALA A 221 10.25 -14.76 -6.94
CA ALA A 221 11.37 -15.54 -7.45
C ALA A 221 11.69 -16.86 -6.70
N GLU A 222 10.65 -17.50 -6.16
CA GLU A 222 10.72 -18.81 -5.49
C GLU A 222 10.47 -19.96 -6.48
N ASN A 223 11.16 -21.09 -6.27
CA ASN A 223 11.00 -22.34 -7.05
C ASN A 223 9.97 -23.30 -6.42
N SER A 224 9.20 -22.82 -5.45
CA SER A 224 8.26 -23.63 -4.68
C SER A 224 7.07 -22.77 -4.27
N LEU A 225 5.88 -23.37 -4.30
CA LEU A 225 4.71 -22.79 -3.65
C LEU A 225 4.78 -23.05 -2.15
N ASN A 226 4.03 -22.27 -1.36
CA ASN A 226 4.10 -22.21 0.10
C ASN A 226 5.52 -21.91 0.63
N ARG A 227 6.30 -21.17 -0.15
CA ARG A 227 7.61 -20.68 0.24
C ARG A 227 7.70 -19.21 -0.15
N ALA A 228 8.18 -18.41 0.78
CA ALA A 228 8.49 -17.01 0.62
C ALA A 228 9.47 -16.57 1.70
N TRP A 229 10.22 -15.50 1.43
CA TRP A 229 11.09 -14.88 2.42
C TRP A 229 10.38 -14.40 3.68
N PHE A 230 9.08 -14.10 3.60
CA PHE A 230 8.25 -13.66 4.72
C PHE A 230 7.48 -14.80 5.41
N SER A 231 7.73 -16.07 5.10
CA SER A 231 6.89 -17.18 5.62
C SER A 231 6.82 -17.18 7.15
N LYS A 232 7.98 -17.02 7.82
CA LYS A 232 8.05 -16.93 9.30
C LYS A 232 7.37 -15.68 9.86
N THR A 233 7.42 -14.57 9.13
CA THR A 233 6.67 -13.35 9.47
C THR A 233 5.16 -13.58 9.34
N ALA A 234 4.71 -14.27 8.29
CA ALA A 234 3.32 -14.61 8.04
C ALA A 234 2.74 -15.60 9.06
N GLU A 235 3.53 -16.56 9.55
CA GLU A 235 3.14 -17.46 10.66
C GLU A 235 2.70 -16.69 11.92
N ARG A 236 3.26 -15.49 12.14
CA ARG A 236 2.97 -14.62 13.30
C ARG A 236 1.81 -13.65 13.04
N ALA A 237 1.23 -13.66 11.84
CA ALA A 237 0.18 -12.72 11.47
C ALA A 237 -1.07 -12.90 12.33
N SER A 238 -1.73 -11.79 12.67
CA SER A 238 -3.02 -11.82 13.36
C SER A 238 -4.18 -12.02 12.39
N LEU A 239 -4.04 -11.49 11.18
CA LEU A 239 -5.04 -11.50 10.13
C LEU A 239 -4.33 -11.47 8.78
N ILE A 240 -4.77 -12.30 7.85
CA ILE A 240 -4.41 -12.25 6.44
C ILE A 240 -5.71 -12.31 5.65
N VAL A 241 -5.93 -11.32 4.80
CA VAL A 241 -7.17 -11.15 4.04
C VAL A 241 -6.87 -11.33 2.55
N SER A 242 -7.82 -11.91 1.85
CA SER A 242 -7.84 -11.96 0.39
C SER A 242 -9.15 -11.37 -0.14
N GLU A 243 -9.04 -10.42 -1.05
CA GLU A 243 -10.16 -9.74 -1.69
C GLU A 243 -10.53 -10.43 -3.01
N VAL A 244 -11.83 -10.69 -3.17
CA VAL A 244 -12.39 -11.40 -4.33
C VAL A 244 -13.49 -10.56 -4.96
N GLN A 245 -13.43 -10.40 -6.28
CA GLN A 245 -14.47 -9.69 -7.01
C GLN A 245 -15.68 -10.61 -7.20
N GLY A 246 -16.87 -10.16 -6.80
CA GLY A 246 -18.11 -10.90 -6.79
C GLY A 246 -18.42 -11.60 -5.47
N ASP A 247 -19.67 -12.05 -5.34
CA ASP A 247 -20.12 -12.89 -4.24
C ASP A 247 -19.57 -14.31 -4.46
N TYR A 248 -18.68 -14.74 -3.58
CA TYR A 248 -18.00 -16.02 -3.66
C TYR A 248 -18.26 -16.83 -2.38
N GLU A 249 -18.82 -18.03 -2.55
CA GLU A 249 -19.21 -18.90 -1.44
C GLU A 249 -18.06 -19.83 -1.05
N ASN A 250 -17.53 -19.64 0.16
CA ASN A 250 -16.44 -20.45 0.69
C ASN A 250 -16.48 -20.51 2.22
N LYS A 251 -15.92 -21.56 2.81
CA LYS A 251 -15.79 -21.69 4.28
C LYS A 251 -14.96 -20.57 4.92
N ASP A 252 -14.09 -19.94 4.14
CA ASP A 252 -13.14 -18.93 4.61
C ASP A 252 -13.70 -17.50 4.44
N VAL A 253 -14.96 -17.33 4.04
CA VAL A 253 -15.63 -16.01 3.92
C VAL A 253 -15.73 -15.33 5.29
N ILE A 254 -15.21 -14.12 5.38
CA ILE A 254 -15.35 -13.24 6.55
C ILE A 254 -16.52 -12.28 6.36
N LYS A 255 -16.63 -11.68 5.16
CA LYS A 255 -17.61 -10.63 4.85
C LYS A 255 -17.87 -10.57 3.35
N GLN A 256 -19.11 -10.32 2.96
CA GLN A 256 -19.49 -9.97 1.59
C GLN A 256 -20.18 -8.61 1.58
N VAL A 257 -19.80 -7.75 0.65
CA VAL A 257 -20.33 -6.38 0.52
C VAL A 257 -20.19 -5.90 -0.93
N ASP A 258 -21.28 -5.38 -1.52
CA ASP A 258 -21.34 -4.76 -2.86
C ASP A 258 -20.72 -5.56 -4.03
N GLY A 259 -20.91 -6.88 -4.05
CA GLY A 259 -20.29 -7.72 -5.08
C GLY A 259 -18.77 -7.82 -4.92
N MET A 260 -18.31 -7.85 -3.67
CA MET A 260 -16.96 -8.19 -3.27
C MET A 260 -17.03 -9.11 -2.04
N THR A 261 -16.12 -10.08 -1.99
CA THR A 261 -15.97 -11.03 -0.89
C THR A 261 -14.59 -10.87 -0.25
N TYR A 262 -14.56 -10.78 1.08
CA TYR A 262 -13.35 -10.86 1.89
C TYR A 262 -13.20 -12.27 2.43
N LEU A 263 -12.08 -12.90 2.13
CA LEU A 263 -11.71 -14.23 2.61
C LEU A 263 -10.62 -14.11 3.67
N SER A 264 -10.65 -15.02 4.64
CA SER A 264 -9.53 -15.23 5.53
C SER A 264 -8.56 -16.22 4.91
N SER A 265 -7.33 -15.78 4.67
CA SER A 265 -6.26 -16.65 4.21
C SER A 265 -5.39 -17.17 5.36
N ILE A 266 -5.67 -16.78 6.60
CA ILE A 266 -4.78 -16.98 7.75
C ILE A 266 -4.41 -18.46 7.99
N ASN A 267 -5.34 -19.38 7.72
CA ASN A 267 -5.13 -20.83 7.86
C ASN A 267 -4.15 -21.43 6.85
N LEU A 268 -3.72 -20.68 5.83
CA LEU A 268 -2.63 -21.08 4.94
C LEU A 268 -1.25 -20.85 5.58
N TYR A 269 -1.19 -20.08 6.67
CA TYR A 269 0.06 -19.60 7.28
C TYR A 269 0.23 -20.01 8.73
N ASN A 270 -0.86 -20.15 9.49
CA ASN A 270 -0.81 -20.63 10.87
C ASN A 270 -2.10 -21.33 11.30
N ASP A 271 -2.06 -21.96 12.47
CA ASP A 271 -3.22 -22.58 13.11
C ASP A 271 -4.11 -21.53 13.79
N ALA A 272 -4.88 -20.78 12.99
CA ALA A 272 -5.74 -19.72 13.49
C ALA A 272 -6.90 -20.25 14.35
N LYS A 273 -7.28 -19.48 15.37
CA LYS A 273 -8.42 -19.77 16.22
C LYS A 273 -9.66 -19.07 15.69
N LEU A 274 -10.79 -19.77 15.67
CA LEU A 274 -12.08 -19.11 15.49
C LEU A 274 -12.36 -18.23 16.73
N CYS A 275 -12.35 -16.92 16.52
CA CYS A 275 -12.51 -15.91 17.55
C CYS A 275 -13.92 -15.31 17.54
N LYS A 276 -14.47 -15.07 18.72
CA LYS A 276 -15.82 -14.51 18.92
C LYS A 276 -15.76 -13.15 19.61
N ILE A 277 -16.30 -12.13 18.97
CA ILE A 277 -16.43 -10.78 19.53
C ILE A 277 -17.92 -10.53 19.75
N LYS A 278 -18.33 -10.33 21.01
CA LYS A 278 -19.73 -10.16 21.39
C LYS A 278 -19.98 -8.76 21.92
N VAL A 279 -20.98 -8.08 21.37
CA VAL A 279 -21.27 -6.68 21.67
C VAL A 279 -22.62 -6.56 22.37
N TYR A 280 -22.61 -5.88 23.52
CA TYR A 280 -23.79 -5.67 24.35
C TYR A 280 -24.02 -4.20 24.63
N ASN A 281 -25.28 -3.82 24.84
CA ASN A 281 -25.63 -2.51 25.36
C ASN A 281 -25.58 -2.48 26.91
N LYS A 282 -25.82 -1.31 27.48
CA LYS A 282 -25.88 -1.09 28.95
C LYS A 282 -26.88 -1.98 29.70
N ASP A 283 -27.92 -2.48 29.02
CA ASP A 283 -28.95 -3.34 29.59
C ASP A 283 -28.57 -4.83 29.49
N GLY A 284 -27.39 -5.13 28.95
CA GLY A 284 -26.89 -6.49 28.76
C GLY A 284 -27.53 -7.23 27.58
N LEU A 285 -28.16 -6.51 26.64
CA LEU A 285 -28.76 -7.08 25.43
C LEU A 285 -27.77 -7.04 24.26
N PRO A 286 -27.74 -8.06 23.40
CA PRO A 286 -26.89 -8.09 22.21
C PRO A 286 -27.24 -6.94 21.24
N VAL A 287 -26.23 -6.39 20.58
CA VAL A 287 -26.38 -5.26 19.66
C VAL A 287 -26.12 -5.72 18.23
N LYS A 288 -27.17 -5.78 17.40
CA LYS A 288 -27.09 -6.05 15.97
C LYS A 288 -26.51 -4.86 15.19
N ASP A 289 -25.78 -5.14 14.12
CA ASP A 289 -25.14 -4.17 13.22
C ASP A 289 -24.28 -3.12 13.96
N ALA A 290 -23.59 -3.51 15.04
CA ALA A 290 -22.54 -2.71 15.65
C ALA A 290 -21.27 -2.85 14.81
N GLU A 291 -20.61 -1.72 14.51
CA GLU A 291 -19.35 -1.68 13.76
C GLU A 291 -18.22 -2.17 14.68
N VAL A 292 -17.68 -3.36 14.40
CA VAL A 292 -16.51 -3.93 15.08
C VAL A 292 -15.27 -3.66 14.25
N ARG A 293 -14.24 -3.09 14.89
CA ARG A 293 -12.96 -2.75 14.26
C ARG A 293 -11.81 -3.44 14.97
N LEU A 294 -10.93 -4.06 14.20
CA LEU A 294 -9.70 -4.68 14.67
C LEU A 294 -8.53 -3.74 14.39
N TYR A 295 -7.71 -3.45 15.38
CA TYR A 295 -6.59 -2.52 15.26
C TYR A 295 -5.25 -3.21 15.52
N ALA A 296 -4.27 -2.85 14.70
CA ALA A 296 -2.86 -3.10 14.93
C ALA A 296 -2.20 -1.87 15.54
N ALA A 297 -1.25 -2.05 16.47
CA ALA A 297 -0.33 -0.98 16.81
C ALA A 297 0.76 -0.92 15.74
N SER A 298 0.98 0.24 15.11
CA SER A 298 1.99 0.44 14.07
C SER A 298 2.31 1.94 13.94
N PHE A 299 3.48 2.31 13.43
CA PHE A 299 3.85 3.71 13.08
C PHE A 299 3.48 4.80 14.10
N GLY A 300 3.57 4.56 15.40
CA GLY A 300 3.28 5.58 16.42
C GLY A 300 1.84 5.57 16.94
N GLY A 301 0.95 4.76 16.36
CA GLY A 301 -0.47 4.73 16.69
C GLY A 301 -1.15 3.37 16.44
N ILE A 302 -2.48 3.37 16.36
CA ILE A 302 -3.35 2.22 16.12
C ILE A 302 -4.11 2.31 14.79
N PHE A 303 -3.87 1.36 13.90
CA PHE A 303 -4.42 1.34 12.55
C PHE A 303 -5.45 0.23 12.39
N ILE A 304 -6.57 0.55 11.74
CA ILE A 304 -7.63 -0.42 11.43
C ILE A 304 -7.07 -1.46 10.45
N MET A 305 -7.13 -2.74 10.85
CA MET A 305 -6.84 -3.88 10.01
C MET A 305 -8.09 -4.39 9.29
N PHE A 306 -9.25 -4.36 9.96
CA PHE A 306 -10.49 -4.90 9.40
C PHE A 306 -11.73 -4.34 10.11
N GLU A 307 -12.82 -4.22 9.36
CA GLU A 307 -14.12 -3.74 9.84
C GLU A 307 -15.26 -4.69 9.47
N ILE A 308 -16.06 -5.08 10.46
CA ILE A 308 -17.15 -6.03 10.31
C ILE A 308 -18.29 -5.71 11.27
N LYS A 309 -19.53 -5.96 10.83
CA LYS A 309 -20.73 -5.71 11.62
C LYS A 309 -21.15 -6.96 12.39
N THR A 310 -21.66 -6.78 13.60
CA THR A 310 -22.29 -7.86 14.36
C THR A 310 -23.56 -8.36 13.69
N ASP A 311 -23.80 -9.66 13.81
CA ASP A 311 -25.03 -10.31 13.38
C ASP A 311 -26.23 -10.02 14.31
N GLU A 312 -27.36 -10.71 14.09
CA GLU A 312 -28.56 -10.55 14.91
C GLU A 312 -28.39 -10.95 16.38
N SER A 313 -27.37 -11.77 16.67
CA SER A 313 -27.01 -12.18 18.03
C SER A 313 -26.00 -11.23 18.69
N GLY A 314 -25.63 -10.14 18.01
CA GLY A 314 -24.61 -9.21 18.50
C GLY A 314 -23.20 -9.78 18.45
N GLU A 315 -22.95 -10.78 17.59
CA GLU A 315 -21.67 -11.49 17.50
C GLU A 315 -20.99 -11.26 16.15
N VAL A 316 -19.66 -11.22 16.18
CA VAL A 316 -18.77 -11.42 15.03
C VAL A 316 -17.95 -12.67 15.30
N SER A 317 -17.90 -13.58 14.32
CA SER A 317 -17.05 -14.77 14.33
C SER A 317 -16.08 -14.74 13.16
N LEU A 318 -14.77 -14.81 13.41
CA LEU A 318 -13.76 -14.86 12.36
C LEU A 318 -12.48 -15.57 12.84
N PRO A 319 -11.74 -16.25 11.96
CA PRO A 319 -10.45 -16.85 12.31
C PRO A 319 -9.38 -15.76 12.47
N LEU A 320 -8.61 -15.84 13.56
CA LEU A 320 -7.47 -14.95 13.85
C LEU A 320 -6.27 -15.76 14.34
N GLY A 321 -5.08 -15.33 13.94
CA GLY A 321 -3.82 -15.87 14.46
C GLY A 321 -3.62 -15.52 15.94
N GLU A 322 -2.79 -16.30 16.64
CA GLU A 322 -2.55 -16.11 18.07
C GLU A 322 -1.69 -14.86 18.36
N SER A 323 -2.34 -13.77 18.76
CA SER A 323 -1.68 -12.50 19.07
C SER A 323 -2.47 -11.62 20.04
N SER A 324 -1.95 -10.44 20.35
CA SER A 324 -2.70 -9.32 20.90
C SER A 324 -3.17 -8.36 19.81
N ILE A 325 -4.46 -8.04 19.77
CA ILE A 325 -5.04 -6.96 18.95
C ILE A 325 -5.82 -5.99 19.84
N ILE A 326 -6.02 -4.75 19.41
CA ILE A 326 -7.02 -3.88 20.04
C ILE A 326 -8.32 -4.03 19.25
N VAL A 327 -9.45 -4.15 19.93
CA VAL A 327 -10.77 -4.28 19.31
C VAL A 327 -11.66 -3.15 19.82
N SER A 328 -12.37 -2.49 18.91
CA SER A 328 -13.47 -1.60 19.27
C SER A 328 -14.80 -2.08 18.71
N ALA A 329 -15.89 -1.72 19.38
CA ALA A 329 -17.24 -1.85 18.85
C ALA A 329 -17.97 -0.52 19.01
N GLN A 330 -18.77 -0.13 18.01
CA GLN A 330 -19.44 1.17 17.97
C GLN A 330 -20.86 1.06 17.40
N LYS A 331 -21.80 1.81 17.99
CA LYS A 331 -23.19 1.93 17.53
C LYS A 331 -23.84 3.18 18.14
N ASP A 332 -24.50 4.00 17.32
CA ASP A 332 -25.34 5.13 17.79
C ASP A 332 -24.60 6.08 18.76
N GLY A 333 -23.33 6.39 18.48
CA GLY A 333 -22.48 7.25 19.32
C GLY A 333 -21.94 6.60 20.61
N LEU A 334 -22.23 5.32 20.83
CA LEU A 334 -21.65 4.52 21.92
C LEU A 334 -20.49 3.68 21.40
N ALA A 335 -19.47 3.48 22.25
CA ALA A 335 -18.26 2.75 21.91
C ALA A 335 -17.67 1.99 23.11
N ASP A 336 -16.90 0.95 22.83
CA ASP A 336 -16.00 0.29 23.78
C ASP A 336 -14.68 -0.07 23.07
N PHE A 337 -13.56 -0.05 23.78
CA PHE A 337 -12.21 -0.38 23.29
C PHE A 337 -11.54 -1.31 24.28
N LYS A 338 -11.07 -2.48 23.82
CA LYS A 338 -10.39 -3.46 24.68
C LYS A 338 -9.22 -4.12 23.97
N LEU A 339 -8.21 -4.49 24.76
CA LEU A 339 -7.19 -5.44 24.33
C LEU A 339 -7.80 -6.84 24.23
N PHE A 340 -7.70 -7.46 23.06
CA PHE A 340 -8.03 -8.85 22.84
C PHE A 340 -6.75 -9.66 22.69
N ASN A 341 -6.43 -10.44 23.72
CA ASN A 341 -5.26 -11.33 23.75
C ASN A 341 -5.71 -12.76 23.40
N ILE A 342 -5.55 -13.12 22.13
CA ILE A 342 -5.99 -14.38 21.50
C ILE A 342 -5.14 -15.58 21.95
N ILE A 343 -3.92 -15.31 22.43
CA ILE A 343 -3.05 -16.31 23.05
C ILE A 343 -3.74 -16.90 24.29
N LYS A 344 -4.46 -16.08 25.06
CA LYS A 344 -5.11 -16.50 26.32
C LYS A 344 -6.55 -16.96 26.15
N ASN A 345 -7.33 -16.32 25.27
CA ASN A 345 -8.73 -16.64 25.05
C ASN A 345 -9.18 -16.26 23.65
N ASN A 346 -10.08 -17.02 23.03
CA ASN A 346 -10.63 -16.74 21.71
C ASN A 346 -12.02 -16.08 21.75
N GLU A 347 -12.43 -15.53 22.89
CA GLU A 347 -13.67 -14.76 23.02
C GLU A 347 -13.43 -13.42 23.73
N ILE A 348 -14.14 -12.38 23.31
CA ILE A 348 -14.16 -11.09 24.02
C ILE A 348 -15.55 -10.49 24.03
N ARG A 349 -15.87 -9.81 25.13
CA ARG A 349 -17.11 -9.05 25.32
C ARG A 349 -16.83 -7.55 25.32
N LEU A 350 -17.56 -6.81 24.51
CA LEU A 350 -17.57 -5.35 24.44
C LEU A 350 -18.92 -4.81 24.93
N ASP A 351 -18.89 -3.80 25.78
CA ASP A 351 -20.07 -3.22 26.42
C ASP A 351 -20.18 -1.74 26.03
N LEU A 352 -21.09 -1.42 25.11
CA LEU A 352 -21.21 -0.10 24.53
C LEU A 352 -21.63 0.95 25.56
N ALA A 353 -20.84 2.01 25.68
CA ALA A 353 -21.08 3.15 26.54
C ALA A 353 -20.70 4.46 25.84
N LEU A 354 -21.12 5.60 26.41
CA LEU A 354 -20.68 6.89 25.90
C LEU A 354 -19.18 7.05 26.20
N LYS A 355 -18.35 7.15 25.16
CA LYS A 355 -16.91 7.41 25.30
C LYS A 355 -16.66 8.90 25.18
N SER A 356 -16.41 9.57 26.31
CA SER A 356 -16.15 11.02 26.37
C SER A 356 -14.67 11.38 26.47
N SER A 357 -13.81 10.40 26.75
CA SER A 357 -12.36 10.57 26.85
C SER A 357 -11.61 9.23 26.77
N PHE A 358 -10.31 9.30 26.51
CA PHE A 358 -9.35 8.20 26.51
C PHE A 358 -8.26 8.46 27.56
N ASP A 359 -7.92 7.41 28.29
CA ASP A 359 -6.74 7.28 29.17
C ASP A 359 -6.42 5.77 29.25
N ASP A 360 -6.35 5.15 28.07
CA ASP A 360 -6.29 3.70 27.92
C ASP A 360 -4.83 3.24 27.75
N GLU A 361 -4.45 2.17 28.46
CA GLU A 361 -3.18 1.47 28.36
C GLU A 361 -3.39 0.07 27.80
N PHE A 362 -2.63 -0.28 26.75
CA PHE A 362 -2.65 -1.62 26.16
C PHE A 362 -1.25 -2.20 26.09
N ILE A 363 -1.03 -3.30 26.83
CA ILE A 363 0.19 -4.11 26.75
C ILE A 363 -0.06 -5.28 25.80
N MET A 364 0.55 -5.23 24.63
CA MET A 364 0.36 -6.18 23.53
C MET A 364 1.50 -7.21 23.51
N HIS A 365 1.13 -8.48 23.27
CA HIS A 365 2.06 -9.60 23.20
C HIS A 365 1.94 -10.34 21.87
N PHE A 366 3.09 -10.77 21.34
CA PHE A 366 3.17 -11.51 20.08
C PHE A 366 4.01 -12.76 20.22
N LEU A 367 3.54 -13.85 19.61
CA LEU A 367 4.31 -15.08 19.53
C LEU A 367 5.45 -14.95 18.52
N LEU A 368 6.53 -15.66 18.80
CA LEU A 368 7.58 -15.92 17.84
C LEU A 368 7.15 -17.10 16.96
N ALA A 369 7.67 -17.17 15.73
CA ALA A 369 7.39 -18.28 14.82
C ALA A 369 7.93 -19.61 15.39
N ASP A 370 7.34 -20.74 14.99
CA ASP A 370 7.90 -22.06 15.34
C ASP A 370 9.11 -22.34 14.43
N ASN A 371 10.14 -22.93 15.01
CA ASN A 371 11.43 -23.19 14.37
C ASN A 371 11.54 -24.62 13.85
N ASN A 372 10.52 -25.44 14.07
CA ASN A 372 10.49 -26.79 13.51
C ASN A 372 10.37 -26.69 11.97
N PRO A 373 11.31 -27.27 11.20
CA PRO A 373 11.17 -27.35 9.75
C PRO A 373 9.94 -28.19 9.42
N VAL A 374 9.02 -27.64 8.63
CA VAL A 374 7.84 -28.37 8.17
C VAL A 374 8.27 -29.33 7.07
N GLU A 375 8.32 -30.64 7.38
CA GLU A 375 8.65 -31.67 6.40
C GLU A 375 7.72 -31.59 5.18
N ASN A 376 8.30 -31.35 3.99
CA ASN A 376 7.67 -31.27 2.66
C ASN A 376 7.19 -29.90 2.13
N GLU A 377 7.52 -28.76 2.75
CA GLU A 377 7.17 -27.43 2.21
C GLU A 377 8.08 -26.89 1.10
N HIS A 378 9.17 -27.59 0.76
CA HIS A 378 10.22 -27.05 -0.13
C HIS A 378 10.46 -27.89 -1.38
N LYS A 379 9.40 -28.51 -1.93
CA LYS A 379 9.55 -29.26 -3.17
C LYS A 379 9.76 -28.31 -4.35
N GLU A 380 11.00 -28.21 -4.79
CA GLU A 380 11.36 -27.51 -6.02
C GLU A 380 10.60 -28.06 -7.23
N ILE A 381 10.02 -27.16 -8.02
CA ILE A 381 9.15 -27.50 -9.15
C ILE A 381 9.96 -27.62 -10.45
N LEU A 382 10.86 -26.67 -10.71
CA LEU A 382 11.68 -26.63 -11.93
C LEU A 382 13.09 -27.25 -11.73
N GLY A 383 13.40 -27.71 -10.51
CA GLY A 383 14.73 -28.22 -10.13
C GLY A 383 15.84 -27.16 -10.21
N GLU A 384 17.09 -27.61 -10.19
CA GLU A 384 18.30 -26.76 -10.12
C GLU A 384 18.43 -25.74 -11.27
N ASP A 385 17.97 -26.09 -12.49
CA ASP A 385 18.00 -25.19 -13.66
C ASP A 385 17.21 -23.87 -13.43
N PHE A 386 16.32 -23.85 -12.44
CA PHE A 386 15.61 -22.64 -12.01
C PHE A 386 16.56 -21.51 -11.63
N TYR A 387 17.63 -21.81 -10.89
CA TYR A 387 18.51 -20.79 -10.33
C TYR A 387 19.29 -20.05 -11.41
N ASP A 388 19.73 -20.77 -12.45
CA ASP A 388 20.35 -20.18 -13.64
C ASP A 388 19.35 -19.29 -14.39
N LYS A 389 18.09 -19.73 -14.55
CA LYS A 389 17.04 -18.91 -15.19
C LYS A 389 16.73 -17.66 -14.39
N ARG A 390 16.71 -17.76 -13.06
CA ARG A 390 16.50 -16.64 -12.14
C ARG A 390 17.60 -15.59 -12.32
N GLU A 391 18.85 -16.02 -12.39
CA GLU A 391 19.98 -15.12 -12.62
C GLU A 391 19.93 -14.46 -14.00
N ILE A 392 19.58 -15.22 -15.04
CA ILE A 392 19.39 -14.67 -16.39
C ILE A 392 18.29 -13.60 -16.40
N ALA A 393 17.17 -13.83 -15.72
CA ALA A 393 16.07 -12.87 -15.59
C ALA A 393 16.53 -11.57 -14.89
N ASN A 394 17.30 -11.69 -13.81
CA ASN A 394 17.90 -10.53 -13.12
C ASN A 394 18.83 -9.74 -14.04
N LEU A 395 19.74 -10.42 -14.76
CA LEU A 395 20.67 -9.76 -15.67
C LEU A 395 19.95 -9.02 -16.80
N ARG A 396 18.90 -9.62 -17.38
CA ARG A 396 18.07 -8.96 -18.40
C ARG A 396 17.35 -7.74 -17.88
N ARG A 397 16.79 -7.81 -16.67
CA ARG A 397 16.16 -6.66 -16.00
C ARG A 397 17.18 -5.54 -15.78
N CYS A 398 18.34 -5.88 -15.23
CA CYS A 398 19.42 -4.91 -14.98
C CYS A 398 19.87 -4.24 -16.28
N ASP A 399 20.17 -5.02 -17.34
CA ASP A 399 20.57 -4.48 -18.65
C ASP A 399 19.51 -3.53 -19.22
N ARG A 400 18.22 -3.89 -19.11
CA ARG A 400 17.10 -3.02 -19.54
C ARG A 400 17.06 -1.71 -18.75
N ILE A 401 17.17 -1.77 -17.42
CA ILE A 401 17.12 -0.58 -16.55
C ILE A 401 18.35 0.32 -16.79
N TYR A 402 19.55 -0.26 -16.90
CA TYR A 402 20.77 0.49 -17.23
C TYR A 402 20.67 1.16 -18.60
N GLY A 403 20.03 0.51 -19.58
CA GLY A 403 19.77 1.10 -20.89
C GLY A 403 18.85 2.33 -20.87
N PHE A 404 18.07 2.53 -19.80
CA PHE A 404 17.20 3.68 -19.62
C PHE A 404 17.89 4.88 -18.96
N ASP A 405 19.00 4.69 -18.26
CA ASP A 405 19.67 5.78 -17.55
C ASP A 405 20.34 6.72 -18.55
N LYS A 406 19.81 7.94 -18.61
CA LYS A 406 20.34 9.07 -19.38
C LYS A 406 20.32 10.34 -18.52
N SER A 407 20.45 10.18 -17.20
CA SER A 407 20.40 11.25 -16.20
C SER A 407 21.41 12.37 -16.50
N ASP A 408 22.59 12.01 -16.99
CA ASP A 408 23.65 12.94 -17.43
C ASP A 408 23.16 13.98 -18.46
N LYS A 409 22.21 13.61 -19.32
CA LYS A 409 21.67 14.50 -20.37
C LYS A 409 20.83 15.63 -19.79
N PHE A 410 20.35 15.52 -18.55
CA PHE A 410 19.57 16.56 -17.89
C PHE A 410 20.45 17.70 -17.33
N VAL A 411 21.75 17.47 -17.10
CA VAL A 411 22.68 18.46 -16.51
C VAL A 411 22.62 19.80 -17.24
N ARG A 412 22.67 19.75 -18.58
CA ARG A 412 22.63 20.97 -19.39
C ARG A 412 21.34 21.76 -19.17
N TYR A 413 20.20 21.08 -19.11
CA TYR A 413 18.90 21.75 -18.96
C TYR A 413 18.74 22.31 -17.55
N PHE A 414 19.21 21.59 -16.53
CA PHE A 414 19.29 22.08 -15.16
C PHE A 414 20.15 23.35 -15.08
N GLN A 415 21.36 23.34 -15.63
CA GLN A 415 22.28 24.49 -15.65
C GLN A 415 21.73 25.71 -16.40
N LEU A 416 20.96 25.48 -17.47
CA LEU A 416 20.29 26.55 -18.21
C LEU A 416 19.13 27.17 -17.41
N THR A 417 18.57 26.46 -16.44
CA THR A 417 17.47 26.93 -15.58
C THR A 417 18.00 27.55 -14.29
N PHE A 418 18.96 26.89 -13.64
CA PHE A 418 19.66 27.33 -12.44
C PHE A 418 21.14 27.50 -12.77
N PRO A 419 21.58 28.74 -13.04
CA PRO A 419 22.99 29.02 -13.29
C PRO A 419 23.84 28.62 -12.09
N PHE A 420 25.01 28.05 -12.37
CA PHE A 420 25.98 27.68 -11.33
C PHE A 420 26.40 28.89 -10.49
N ASP A 421 26.32 28.77 -9.17
CA ASP A 421 26.65 29.84 -8.22
C ASP A 421 27.89 29.54 -7.35
N GLY A 422 28.52 28.37 -7.51
CA GLY A 422 29.72 28.00 -6.76
C GLY A 422 29.46 27.43 -5.36
N THR A 423 28.20 27.24 -4.95
CA THR A 423 27.85 26.80 -3.59
C THR A 423 27.71 25.28 -3.48
N ASP A 424 27.92 24.74 -2.27
CA ASP A 424 27.64 23.33 -1.99
C ASP A 424 26.15 23.00 -2.17
N ALA A 425 25.27 23.94 -1.82
CA ALA A 425 23.81 23.80 -2.01
C ALA A 425 23.42 23.58 -3.49
N TYR A 426 24.14 24.19 -4.43
CA TYR A 426 23.93 23.94 -5.86
C TYR A 426 24.24 22.49 -6.23
N TRP A 427 25.40 22.00 -5.80
CA TRP A 427 25.83 20.63 -6.08
C TRP A 427 24.90 19.61 -5.43
N GLU A 428 24.50 19.84 -4.18
CA GLU A 428 23.53 18.99 -3.49
C GLU A 428 22.17 18.95 -4.22
N ARG A 429 21.69 20.09 -4.75
CA ARG A 429 20.44 20.13 -5.53
C ARG A 429 20.59 19.38 -6.85
N LEU A 430 21.70 19.60 -7.57
CA LEU A 430 21.96 18.93 -8.84
C LEU A 430 22.10 17.41 -8.65
N GLU A 431 22.83 16.96 -7.64
CA GLU A 431 22.99 15.53 -7.32
C GLU A 431 21.63 14.88 -7.03
N LYS A 432 20.84 15.45 -6.10
CA LYS A 432 19.47 14.98 -5.80
C LYS A 432 18.57 14.94 -7.04
N PHE A 433 18.69 15.95 -7.90
CA PHE A 433 17.94 16.01 -9.15
C PHE A 433 18.34 14.88 -10.11
N LEU A 434 19.65 14.67 -10.34
CA LEU A 434 20.15 13.63 -11.22
C LEU A 434 19.83 12.23 -10.70
N ASP A 435 19.99 12.00 -9.40
CA ASP A 435 19.61 10.74 -8.75
C ASP A 435 18.14 10.43 -9.01
N LYS A 436 17.25 11.43 -8.89
CA LYS A 436 15.84 11.28 -9.23
C LYS A 436 15.61 11.01 -10.72
N MET A 437 16.41 11.58 -11.62
CA MET A 437 16.28 11.35 -13.07
C MET A 437 16.62 9.91 -13.46
N THR A 438 17.48 9.21 -12.71
CA THR A 438 17.71 7.76 -12.92
C THR A 438 16.43 6.94 -12.76
N LEU A 439 15.52 7.41 -11.89
CA LEU A 439 14.26 6.75 -11.58
C LEU A 439 13.18 6.95 -12.65
N LEU A 440 13.39 7.80 -13.67
CA LEU A 440 12.44 7.96 -14.78
C LEU A 440 12.35 6.70 -15.66
N ALA A 441 13.40 5.87 -15.68
CA ALA A 441 13.45 4.59 -16.39
C ALA A 441 12.88 4.70 -17.82
N GLY A 442 11.90 3.86 -18.19
CA GLY A 442 11.29 3.87 -19.52
C GLY A 442 10.55 5.17 -19.91
N ALA A 443 10.50 6.19 -19.04
CA ALA A 443 9.95 7.51 -19.32
C ALA A 443 11.02 8.57 -19.64
N THR A 444 12.32 8.26 -19.52
CA THR A 444 13.40 9.26 -19.67
C THR A 444 13.36 10.04 -20.99
N ASP A 445 13.14 9.35 -22.12
CA ASP A 445 13.23 9.98 -23.44
C ASP A 445 12.14 11.02 -23.68
N GLN A 446 10.93 10.83 -23.15
CA GLN A 446 9.83 11.77 -23.36
C GLN A 446 10.12 13.14 -22.72
N TYR A 447 10.80 13.15 -21.57
CA TYR A 447 11.18 14.39 -20.87
C TYR A 447 12.36 15.09 -21.55
N LEU A 448 13.35 14.32 -22.03
CA LEU A 448 14.47 14.87 -22.80
C LEU A 448 14.00 15.46 -24.14
N ASN A 449 13.06 14.79 -24.82
CA ASN A 449 12.44 15.29 -26.05
C ASN A 449 11.68 16.60 -25.77
N ALA A 450 10.84 16.63 -24.73
CA ALA A 450 10.13 17.84 -24.32
C ALA A 450 11.09 19.01 -24.02
N LEU A 451 12.14 18.77 -23.22
CA LEU A 451 13.16 19.78 -22.89
C LEU A 451 13.93 20.27 -24.13
N LYS A 452 14.17 19.40 -25.11
CA LYS A 452 14.82 19.76 -26.38
C LYS A 452 13.93 20.67 -27.23
N GLU A 453 12.61 20.45 -27.24
CA GLU A 453 11.66 21.25 -27.99
C GLU A 453 11.39 22.61 -27.34
N ILE A 454 11.29 22.66 -26.01
CA ILE A 454 11.04 23.88 -25.26
C ILE A 454 12.22 24.86 -25.39
N LYS A 455 11.97 26.02 -26.02
CA LYS A 455 12.94 27.13 -26.16
C LYS A 455 12.74 28.26 -25.17
N ASP A 456 11.54 28.36 -24.61
CA ASP A 456 11.17 29.40 -23.66
C ASP A 456 11.72 29.09 -22.26
N ASP A 457 12.37 30.08 -21.64
CA ASP A 457 13.06 29.88 -20.34
C ASP A 457 12.07 29.63 -19.19
N ILE A 458 10.87 30.25 -19.23
CA ILE A 458 9.84 30.05 -18.20
C ILE A 458 9.29 28.63 -18.30
N LYS A 459 8.96 28.16 -19.52
CA LYS A 459 8.51 26.79 -19.76
C LYS A 459 9.56 25.76 -19.35
N ARG A 460 10.84 26.02 -19.65
CA ARG A 460 11.93 25.14 -19.22
C ARG A 460 12.04 25.09 -17.70
N CYS A 461 11.90 26.24 -17.03
CA CYS A 461 11.89 26.30 -15.57
C CYS A 461 10.74 25.49 -14.97
N ILE A 462 9.51 25.66 -15.49
CA ILE A 462 8.36 24.86 -15.08
C ILE A 462 8.64 23.36 -15.20
N LEU A 463 9.17 22.91 -16.34
CA LEU A 463 9.43 21.48 -16.54
C LEU A 463 10.52 20.94 -15.59
N ILE A 464 11.58 21.70 -15.33
CA ILE A 464 12.63 21.28 -14.37
C ILE A 464 12.06 21.24 -12.94
N GLU A 465 11.31 22.25 -12.53
CA GLU A 465 10.65 22.29 -11.21
C GLU A 465 9.63 21.13 -11.06
N MET A 466 8.88 20.77 -12.12
CA MET A 466 8.04 19.57 -12.13
C MET A 466 8.85 18.29 -11.92
N LEU A 467 9.95 18.13 -12.68
CA LEU A 467 10.84 16.98 -12.56
C LEU A 467 11.44 16.85 -11.16
N GLU A 468 11.78 17.97 -10.51
CA GLU A 468 12.28 18.00 -9.14
C GLU A 468 11.21 17.67 -8.09
N SER A 469 9.99 18.15 -8.26
CA SER A 469 8.97 18.13 -7.20
C SER A 469 7.96 16.99 -7.28
N TRP A 470 7.57 16.55 -8.48
CA TRP A 470 6.50 15.55 -8.67
C TRP A 470 6.89 14.17 -8.12
N ASN A 471 5.91 13.37 -7.69
CA ASN A 471 6.19 11.97 -7.38
C ASN A 471 6.65 11.26 -8.66
N ILE A 472 7.63 10.37 -8.53
CA ILE A 472 8.15 9.63 -9.68
C ILE A 472 7.06 8.77 -10.36
N LYS A 473 6.07 8.27 -9.61
CA LYS A 473 4.93 7.54 -10.18
C LYS A 473 4.12 8.41 -11.15
N ASP A 474 3.94 9.68 -10.82
CA ASP A 474 3.18 10.64 -11.62
C ASP A 474 3.95 11.02 -12.89
N LEU A 475 5.28 11.15 -12.80
CA LEU A 475 6.13 11.42 -13.96
C LEU A 475 6.13 10.25 -14.96
N ILE A 476 6.19 9.02 -14.48
CA ILE A 476 6.26 7.83 -15.36
C ILE A 476 4.94 7.57 -16.09
N GLU A 477 3.82 8.02 -15.54
CA GLU A 477 2.49 7.85 -16.14
C GLU A 477 2.22 8.79 -17.30
N MET A 478 2.94 9.91 -17.39
CA MET A 478 2.86 10.78 -18.54
C MET A 478 3.17 9.96 -19.80
N PRO A 479 2.27 9.90 -20.78
CA PRO A 479 2.39 8.90 -21.85
C PRO A 479 3.46 9.24 -22.88
N ASN A 480 3.71 10.52 -23.15
CA ASN A 480 4.62 11.00 -24.19
C ASN A 480 5.03 12.47 -23.98
N GLU A 481 5.93 12.96 -24.84
CA GLU A 481 6.43 14.34 -24.83
C GLU A 481 5.34 15.40 -25.12
N GLU A 482 4.33 15.08 -25.94
CA GLU A 482 3.26 16.02 -26.29
C GLU A 482 2.38 16.33 -25.07
N ALA A 483 2.08 15.33 -24.25
CA ALA A 483 1.36 15.46 -22.98
C ALA A 483 2.15 16.35 -22.00
N VAL A 484 3.47 16.10 -21.89
CA VAL A 484 4.36 16.90 -21.03
C VAL A 484 4.41 18.36 -21.48
N ILE A 485 4.64 18.62 -22.78
CA ILE A 485 4.67 19.98 -23.33
C ILE A 485 3.31 20.65 -23.15
N GLY A 486 2.20 19.95 -23.40
CA GLY A 486 0.85 20.46 -23.21
C GLY A 486 0.57 20.94 -21.78
N LEU A 487 1.01 20.17 -20.78
CA LEU A 487 0.87 20.56 -19.39
C LEU A 487 1.74 21.79 -19.04
N VAL A 488 2.99 21.82 -19.51
CA VAL A 488 3.89 22.97 -19.35
C VAL A 488 3.31 24.23 -20.00
N ASP A 489 2.68 24.09 -21.16
CA ASP A 489 2.00 25.20 -21.86
C ASP A 489 0.81 25.73 -21.05
N ILE A 490 0.03 24.86 -20.41
CA ILE A 490 -1.07 25.25 -19.54
C ILE A 490 -0.54 26.10 -18.37
N TYR A 491 0.46 25.58 -17.64
CA TYR A 491 1.07 26.30 -16.52
C TYR A 491 1.72 27.62 -16.92
N SER A 492 2.45 27.65 -18.04
CA SER A 492 3.05 28.87 -18.59
C SER A 492 1.99 29.92 -18.97
N SER A 493 0.87 29.49 -19.56
CA SER A 493 -0.24 30.38 -19.90
C SER A 493 -0.88 31.01 -18.67
N GLY A 494 -1.07 30.24 -17.60
CA GLY A 494 -1.67 30.73 -16.37
C GLY A 494 -0.73 31.58 -15.53
N ARG A 495 0.58 31.27 -15.55
CA ARG A 495 1.62 32.17 -15.00
C ARG A 495 1.55 33.56 -15.63
N SER A 496 1.42 33.62 -16.95
CA SER A 496 1.26 34.87 -17.70
C SER A 496 -0.04 35.61 -17.36
N PHE A 497 -1.11 34.85 -17.04
CA PHE A 497 -2.42 35.40 -16.71
C PHE A 497 -2.49 35.99 -15.29
N TYR A 498 -1.81 35.38 -14.32
CA TYR A 498 -1.73 35.85 -12.93
C TYR A 498 -0.32 36.31 -12.53
N PRO A 499 0.19 37.42 -13.10
CA PRO A 499 1.55 37.89 -12.84
C PRO A 499 1.80 38.38 -11.41
N LYS A 500 0.74 38.51 -10.59
CA LYS A 500 0.82 38.93 -9.18
C LYS A 500 1.08 37.76 -8.22
N ILE A 501 0.91 36.53 -8.66
CA ILE A 501 1.25 35.35 -7.83
C ILE A 501 2.78 35.29 -7.74
N SER A 502 3.32 35.21 -6.53
CA SER A 502 4.78 35.11 -6.34
C SER A 502 5.33 33.80 -6.93
N ASP A 503 6.63 33.76 -7.19
CA ASP A 503 7.30 32.55 -7.69
C ASP A 503 7.13 31.39 -6.71
N SER A 504 7.33 31.64 -5.40
CA SER A 504 7.12 30.63 -4.35
C SER A 504 5.70 30.07 -4.38
N LEU A 505 4.66 30.91 -4.41
CA LEU A 505 3.28 30.41 -4.47
C LEU A 505 2.99 29.62 -5.75
N PHE A 506 3.56 30.03 -6.88
CA PHE A 506 3.36 29.36 -8.15
C PHE A 506 4.06 28.00 -8.21
N TYR A 507 5.36 27.93 -7.93
CA TYR A 507 6.07 26.66 -8.02
C TYR A 507 5.65 25.68 -6.91
N GLU A 508 5.38 26.17 -5.69
CA GLU A 508 5.03 25.31 -4.55
C GLU A 508 3.58 24.80 -4.58
N TYR A 509 2.63 25.58 -5.11
CA TYR A 509 1.19 25.26 -5.01
C TYR A 509 0.44 25.23 -6.34
N VAL A 510 1.11 25.52 -7.46
CA VAL A 510 0.58 25.32 -8.83
C VAL A 510 1.39 24.25 -9.56
N VAL A 511 2.71 24.41 -9.65
CA VAL A 511 3.56 23.45 -10.39
C VAL A 511 3.73 22.16 -9.62
N ASN A 512 3.99 22.24 -8.31
CA ASN A 512 4.13 21.06 -7.45
C ASN A 512 2.74 20.54 -7.02
N PRO A 513 2.36 19.30 -7.37
CA PRO A 513 1.09 18.73 -6.98
C PRO A 513 1.05 18.48 -5.47
N ASN A 514 -0.13 18.61 -4.88
CA ASN A 514 -0.28 18.38 -3.46
C ASN A 514 -0.11 16.88 -3.11
N PRO A 515 0.57 16.52 -2.01
CA PRO A 515 0.76 15.12 -1.61
C PRO A 515 -0.53 14.28 -1.50
N VAL A 516 -1.66 14.89 -1.10
CA VAL A 516 -2.97 14.22 -1.03
C VAL A 516 -3.55 13.88 -2.42
N LEU A 517 -3.00 14.50 -3.46
CA LEU A 517 -3.40 14.34 -4.86
C LEU A 517 -2.42 13.55 -5.72
N SER A 518 -1.40 12.94 -5.09
CA SER A 518 -0.72 11.76 -5.64
C SER A 518 -1.67 10.58 -5.94
N ALA A 519 -2.97 10.74 -5.68
CA ALA A 519 -4.09 9.88 -6.04
C ALA A 519 -4.54 9.98 -7.52
N LEU A 520 -4.26 11.07 -8.25
CA LEU A 520 -4.73 11.22 -9.64
C LEU A 520 -3.77 10.57 -10.65
N PRO A 521 -4.22 9.64 -11.50
CA PRO A 521 -3.37 9.08 -12.55
C PRO A 521 -3.05 10.14 -13.61
N GLN A 522 -1.80 10.16 -14.09
CA GLN A 522 -1.32 11.17 -15.05
C GLN A 522 -1.36 10.69 -16.51
N ASN A 523 -2.53 10.25 -16.96
CA ASN A 523 -2.75 9.65 -18.29
C ASN A 523 -3.26 10.67 -19.35
N ASP A 524 -2.66 11.86 -19.43
CA ASP A 524 -2.91 12.91 -20.45
C ASP A 524 -4.32 13.53 -20.48
N TRP A 525 -5.02 13.50 -19.35
CA TRP A 525 -6.34 14.14 -19.21
C TRP A 525 -6.29 15.67 -19.18
N GLN A 526 -5.11 16.25 -18.87
CA GLN A 526 -4.97 17.66 -18.47
C GLN A 526 -5.36 18.62 -19.59
N ARG A 527 -5.00 18.32 -20.85
CA ARG A 527 -5.32 19.18 -22.00
C ARG A 527 -6.82 19.22 -22.27
N GLU A 528 -7.46 18.06 -22.40
CA GLU A 528 -8.89 17.98 -22.66
C GLU A 528 -9.69 18.60 -21.50
N PHE A 529 -9.32 18.32 -20.25
CA PHE A 529 -9.98 18.92 -19.10
C PHE A 529 -9.78 20.44 -19.06
N PHE A 530 -8.56 20.93 -19.32
CA PHE A 530 -8.28 22.36 -19.40
C PHE A 530 -9.13 23.05 -20.48
N ASP A 531 -9.32 22.43 -21.65
CA ASP A 531 -10.17 22.96 -22.71
C ASP A 531 -11.63 23.14 -22.26
N GLN A 532 -12.12 22.27 -21.37
CA GLN A 532 -13.46 22.39 -20.80
C GLN A 532 -13.59 23.51 -19.77
N ILE A 533 -12.51 23.92 -19.09
CA ILE A 533 -12.58 24.85 -17.95
C ILE A 533 -11.89 26.20 -18.17
N LYS A 534 -11.05 26.35 -19.21
CA LYS A 534 -10.24 27.57 -19.43
C LYS A 534 -11.06 28.86 -19.48
N HIS A 535 -12.32 28.78 -19.89
CA HIS A 535 -13.25 29.91 -19.96
C HIS A 535 -13.79 30.36 -18.59
N LEU A 536 -13.58 29.57 -17.54
CA LEU A 536 -14.00 29.87 -16.16
C LEU A 536 -13.02 30.82 -15.45
N ARG A 537 -11.80 30.95 -15.99
CA ARG A 537 -10.71 31.73 -15.41
C ARG A 537 -10.93 33.24 -15.59
N GLU A 538 -10.97 33.94 -14.46
CA GLU A 538 -11.16 35.38 -14.37
C GLU A 538 -9.95 36.07 -13.72
N LYS A 539 -9.78 37.37 -13.97
CA LYS A 539 -8.69 38.14 -13.33
C LYS A 539 -8.78 38.15 -11.81
N ASP A 540 -10.00 38.11 -11.29
CA ASP A 540 -10.27 37.89 -9.88
C ASP A 540 -10.32 36.38 -9.56
N ILE A 541 -9.47 35.94 -8.63
CA ILE A 541 -9.33 34.51 -8.29
C ILE A 541 -10.59 34.00 -7.59
N LYS A 542 -11.25 34.83 -6.76
CA LYS A 542 -12.52 34.46 -6.12
C LYS A 542 -13.60 34.18 -7.14
N SER A 543 -13.73 35.06 -8.16
CA SER A 543 -14.64 34.85 -9.29
C SER A 543 -14.31 33.57 -10.06
N THR A 544 -13.03 33.25 -10.27
CA THR A 544 -12.61 31.98 -10.89
C THR A 544 -13.11 30.78 -10.09
N LYS A 545 -12.97 30.79 -8.76
CA LYS A 545 -13.48 29.71 -7.90
C LYS A 545 -15.00 29.57 -7.98
N ILE A 546 -15.74 30.69 -7.94
CA ILE A 546 -17.20 30.70 -8.06
C ILE A 546 -17.64 30.11 -9.42
N ASN A 547 -16.94 30.46 -10.50
CA ASN A 547 -17.22 29.91 -11.83
C ASN A 547 -16.98 28.40 -11.90
N ILE A 548 -15.91 27.89 -11.26
CA ILE A 548 -15.64 26.45 -11.15
C ILE A 548 -16.78 25.73 -10.41
N ASP A 549 -17.23 26.27 -9.29
CA ASP A 549 -18.31 25.67 -8.50
C ASP A 549 -19.62 25.60 -9.28
N ASN A 550 -20.05 26.72 -9.87
CA ASN A 550 -21.26 26.80 -10.67
C ASN A 550 -21.21 25.86 -11.89
N TRP A 551 -20.04 25.77 -12.54
CA TRP A 551 -19.83 24.85 -13.65
C TRP A 551 -19.96 23.39 -13.20
N LEU A 552 -19.34 23.03 -12.08
CA LEU A 552 -19.35 21.66 -11.58
C LEU A 552 -20.73 21.23 -11.08
N GLU A 553 -21.46 22.11 -10.41
CA GLU A 553 -22.86 21.88 -10.00
C GLU A 553 -23.78 21.59 -11.19
N GLY A 554 -23.49 22.15 -12.37
CA GLY A 554 -24.20 21.85 -13.60
C GLY A 554 -23.79 20.53 -14.29
N LYS A 555 -22.72 19.87 -13.83
CA LYS A 555 -22.12 18.69 -14.47
C LYS A 555 -22.31 17.40 -13.70
N VAL A 556 -22.30 17.47 -12.37
CA VAL A 556 -22.34 16.29 -11.50
C VAL A 556 -23.37 16.45 -10.38
N LYS A 557 -23.83 15.32 -9.86
CA LYS A 557 -24.64 15.22 -8.64
C LYS A 557 -23.81 14.60 -7.53
N ASN A 558 -24.03 15.04 -6.30
CA ASN A 558 -23.45 14.38 -5.13
C ASN A 558 -24.07 12.99 -4.97
N ASP A 559 -23.22 12.00 -4.70
CA ASP A 559 -23.63 10.63 -4.36
C ASP A 559 -23.20 10.32 -2.93
N ASP A 560 -24.08 10.62 -1.98
CA ASP A 560 -23.82 10.43 -0.54
C ASP A 560 -23.80 8.94 -0.14
N ASN A 561 -24.33 8.08 -1.02
CA ASN A 561 -24.37 6.62 -0.84
C ASN A 561 -23.35 5.91 -1.76
N TYR A 562 -22.28 6.59 -2.16
CA TYR A 562 -21.23 5.98 -2.95
C TYR A 562 -20.45 4.97 -2.09
N GLU A 563 -20.42 3.72 -2.53
CA GLU A 563 -19.72 2.65 -1.81
C GLU A 563 -18.28 2.51 -2.32
N TRP A 564 -17.33 2.64 -1.39
CA TRP A 564 -15.91 2.39 -1.65
C TRP A 564 -15.59 0.91 -1.40
N SER A 565 -14.75 0.35 -2.25
CA SER A 565 -14.28 -1.02 -2.15
C SER A 565 -12.77 -1.09 -2.38
N TYR A 566 -12.17 -2.24 -2.07
CA TYR A 566 -10.77 -2.52 -2.40
C TYR A 566 -10.46 -2.36 -3.90
N PHE A 567 -11.44 -2.65 -4.76
CA PHE A 567 -11.32 -2.57 -6.21
C PHE A 567 -11.71 -1.20 -6.80
N THR A 568 -11.97 -0.19 -5.97
CA THR A 568 -12.32 1.15 -6.46
C THR A 568 -11.09 1.84 -7.04
N ALA A 569 -11.02 1.90 -8.36
CA ALA A 569 -9.88 2.45 -9.08
C ALA A 569 -9.68 3.96 -8.85
N SER A 570 -8.42 4.40 -8.95
CA SER A 570 -8.07 5.82 -9.03
C SER A 570 -8.53 6.40 -10.37
N LEU A 571 -9.40 7.42 -10.34
CA LEU A 571 -9.91 8.09 -11.54
C LEU A 571 -9.18 9.41 -11.81
N ASN A 572 -9.11 9.81 -13.08
CA ASN A 572 -8.79 11.18 -13.46
C ASN A 572 -10.05 12.09 -13.45
N PRO A 573 -9.89 13.43 -13.51
CA PRO A 573 -11.02 14.35 -13.48
C PRO A 573 -12.04 14.18 -14.62
N LEU A 574 -11.62 13.78 -15.82
CA LEU A 574 -12.55 13.52 -16.94
C LEU A 574 -13.42 12.30 -16.67
N GLN A 575 -12.83 11.23 -16.14
CA GLN A 575 -13.54 10.01 -15.76
C GLN A 575 -14.52 10.29 -14.61
N MET A 576 -14.14 11.10 -13.62
CA MET A 576 -15.05 11.54 -12.56
C MET A 576 -16.24 12.33 -13.12
N LEU A 577 -16.02 13.23 -14.08
CA LEU A 577 -17.12 13.95 -14.75
C LEU A 577 -18.01 13.00 -15.56
N ASN A 578 -17.42 12.02 -16.24
CA ASN A 578 -18.18 11.01 -16.99
C ASN A 578 -19.11 10.21 -16.06
N MET A 579 -18.68 9.95 -14.83
CA MET A 579 -19.49 9.21 -13.84
C MET A 579 -20.81 9.92 -13.47
N ARG A 580 -20.88 11.25 -13.60
CA ARG A 580 -22.06 12.14 -13.34
C ARG A 580 -22.60 12.14 -11.90
N ASN A 581 -22.58 11.02 -11.18
CA ASN A 581 -22.93 10.92 -9.77
C ASN A 581 -21.65 10.58 -9.01
N ILE A 582 -21.13 11.53 -8.23
CA ILE A 582 -19.80 11.40 -7.61
C ILE A 582 -19.84 11.70 -6.11
N PRO A 583 -19.03 10.99 -5.30
CA PRO A 583 -18.89 11.33 -3.88
C PRO A 583 -18.15 12.66 -3.70
N LEU A 584 -18.26 13.25 -2.52
CA LEU A 584 -17.60 14.51 -2.16
C LEU A 584 -16.07 14.45 -2.36
N THR A 585 -15.44 13.30 -2.13
CA THR A 585 -14.00 13.09 -2.36
C THR A 585 -13.62 13.31 -3.83
N CYS A 586 -14.37 12.70 -4.77
CA CYS A 586 -14.16 12.94 -6.21
C CYS A 586 -14.43 14.40 -6.58
N LYS A 587 -15.45 15.03 -6.00
CA LYS A 587 -15.73 16.46 -6.21
C LYS A 587 -14.55 17.34 -5.79
N LYS A 588 -13.92 17.05 -4.64
CA LYS A 588 -12.70 17.73 -4.16
C LYS A 588 -11.54 17.58 -5.16
N TYR A 589 -11.36 16.40 -5.74
CA TYR A 589 -10.33 16.15 -6.75
C TYR A 589 -10.56 16.91 -8.06
N VAL A 590 -11.81 16.98 -8.55
CA VAL A 590 -12.15 17.77 -9.74
C VAL A 590 -11.94 19.28 -9.50
N ILE A 591 -12.35 19.79 -8.33
CA ILE A 591 -12.15 21.20 -7.97
C ILE A 591 -10.66 21.52 -7.85
N TYR A 592 -9.86 20.66 -7.22
CA TYR A 592 -8.41 20.81 -7.17
C TYR A 592 -7.80 20.88 -8.57
N ALA A 593 -8.12 19.89 -9.43
CA ALA A 593 -7.59 19.83 -10.78
C ALA A 593 -7.93 21.10 -11.58
N ALA A 594 -9.17 21.60 -11.42
CA ALA A 594 -9.60 22.83 -12.08
C ALA A 594 -8.83 24.05 -11.58
N LEU A 595 -8.70 24.23 -10.27
CA LEU A 595 -7.95 25.34 -9.69
C LEU A 595 -6.48 25.30 -10.11
N ASN A 596 -5.85 24.13 -10.03
CA ASN A 596 -4.45 23.93 -10.37
C ASN A 596 -4.16 24.25 -11.85
N LEU A 597 -4.92 23.67 -12.79
CA LEU A 597 -4.72 23.91 -14.23
C LEU A 597 -5.11 25.34 -14.65
N LEU A 598 -5.98 26.02 -13.90
CA LEU A 598 -6.24 27.45 -14.08
C LEU A 598 -5.18 28.35 -13.43
N SER A 599 -4.13 27.76 -12.83
CA SER A 599 -3.02 28.43 -12.13
C SER A 599 -3.42 29.20 -10.87
N VAL A 600 -4.42 28.67 -10.15
CA VAL A 600 -4.75 29.10 -8.80
C VAL A 600 -3.97 28.24 -7.80
N PRO A 601 -3.18 28.82 -6.88
CA PRO A 601 -2.44 28.08 -5.87
C PRO A 601 -3.37 27.30 -4.94
N VAL A 602 -3.09 26.01 -4.72
CA VAL A 602 -3.89 25.13 -3.85
C VAL A 602 -3.00 24.34 -2.89
N ARG A 603 -3.44 24.19 -1.64
CA ARG A 603 -2.74 23.41 -0.60
C ARG A 603 -3.69 22.50 0.19
N TRP A 604 -3.11 21.61 0.97
CA TRP A 604 -3.82 20.71 1.88
C TRP A 604 -3.34 20.91 3.31
N ARG A 605 -4.28 21.15 4.23
CA ARG A 605 -4.05 21.17 5.68
C ARG A 605 -5.20 20.46 6.38
N GLY A 606 -5.36 19.16 6.14
CA GLY A 606 -6.56 18.41 6.55
C GLY A 606 -7.84 18.74 5.77
N ARG A 607 -7.81 19.82 4.98
CA ARG A 607 -8.82 20.23 4.01
C ARG A 607 -8.16 20.91 2.82
N LEU A 608 -8.88 20.94 1.70
CA LEU A 608 -8.45 21.62 0.48
C LEU A 608 -8.61 23.14 0.64
N GLU A 609 -7.52 23.89 0.47
CA GLU A 609 -7.51 25.35 0.56
C GLU A 609 -6.95 25.97 -0.73
N TYR A 610 -7.55 27.05 -1.23
CA TYR A 610 -7.10 27.78 -2.41
C TYR A 610 -6.68 29.21 -2.03
N TRP A 611 -5.69 29.76 -2.73
CA TRP A 611 -5.29 31.15 -2.56
C TRP A 611 -6.31 32.09 -3.20
N ASN A 612 -6.92 32.96 -2.41
CA ASN A 612 -7.98 33.86 -2.88
C ASN A 612 -7.47 35.19 -3.50
N GLY A 613 -6.15 35.37 -3.57
CA GLY A 613 -5.49 36.63 -3.93
C GLY A 613 -4.75 37.33 -2.78
N GLU A 614 -5.13 37.03 -1.53
CA GLU A 614 -4.58 37.63 -0.31
C GLU A 614 -4.20 36.60 0.76
N ASN A 615 -4.99 35.53 0.90
CA ASN A 615 -4.81 34.46 1.89
C ASN A 615 -5.33 33.13 1.34
N PHE A 616 -4.99 32.00 1.98
CA PHE A 616 -5.62 30.71 1.70
C PHE A 616 -6.99 30.60 2.38
N GLU A 617 -8.00 30.17 1.63
CA GLU A 617 -9.36 29.92 2.10
C GLU A 617 -9.81 28.49 1.75
N VAL A 618 -10.81 27.98 2.46
CA VAL A 618 -11.37 26.64 2.20
C VAL A 618 -11.98 26.58 0.79
N ALA A 619 -11.52 25.62 -0.01
CA ALA A 619 -11.99 25.43 -1.39
C ALA A 619 -13.29 24.61 -1.44
N VAL A 620 -13.46 23.65 -0.53
CA VAL A 620 -14.67 22.81 -0.43
C VAL A 620 -15.07 22.75 1.03
N LYS A 621 -16.22 23.34 1.36
CA LYS A 621 -16.75 23.33 2.73
C LYS A 621 -17.22 21.93 3.12
N ALA A 622 -17.19 21.64 4.42
CA ALA A 622 -17.87 20.48 4.96
C ALA A 622 -19.39 20.65 4.81
N ASP A 623 -20.11 19.54 4.75
CA ASP A 623 -21.57 19.58 4.60
C ASP A 623 -22.25 20.12 5.87
N LYS A 624 -21.60 19.96 7.03
CA LYS A 624 -22.05 20.49 8.33
C LYS A 624 -20.99 21.33 9.02
N GLU A 625 -21.41 22.39 9.70
CA GLU A 625 -20.50 23.24 10.49
C GLU A 625 -19.80 22.44 11.61
N SER A 626 -20.45 21.42 12.17
CA SER A 626 -19.86 20.55 13.21
C SER A 626 -18.63 19.78 12.72
N GLU A 627 -18.50 19.58 11.41
CA GLU A 627 -17.42 18.85 10.72
C GLU A 627 -16.30 19.80 10.26
N GLU A 628 -16.43 21.12 10.46
CA GLU A 628 -15.34 22.06 10.17
C GLU A 628 -14.19 21.89 11.17
N LEU A 629 -12.97 21.81 10.64
CA LEU A 629 -11.75 21.69 11.44
C LEU A 629 -11.41 23.02 12.14
N GLU A 630 -11.26 22.95 13.46
CA GLU A 630 -10.58 23.95 14.30
C GLU A 630 -9.15 23.49 14.59
N TYR A 631 -8.25 24.42 14.88
CA TYR A 631 -6.84 24.10 15.13
C TYR A 631 -6.46 24.42 16.56
N TYR A 632 -5.68 23.53 17.17
CA TYR A 632 -5.19 23.65 18.54
C TYR A 632 -3.70 23.34 18.58
N SER A 633 -3.02 23.79 19.63
CA SER A 633 -1.56 23.59 19.79
C SER A 633 -1.22 22.73 21.01
N LEU A 634 -0.27 21.81 20.83
CA LEU A 634 0.19 20.85 21.83
C LEU A 634 1.71 20.88 21.97
N LYS A 635 2.20 20.84 23.20
CA LYS A 635 3.60 20.58 23.57
C LYS A 635 3.69 19.18 24.17
N LEU A 636 4.19 18.24 23.39
CA LEU A 636 4.33 16.84 23.76
C LEU A 636 5.74 16.56 24.29
N LYS A 637 5.80 15.88 25.43
CA LYS A 637 7.01 15.22 25.96
C LYS A 637 6.74 13.73 26.09
N MET A 638 7.80 12.94 25.97
CA MET A 638 7.72 11.49 26.17
C MET A 638 8.83 11.02 27.10
N ARG A 639 8.49 10.06 27.96
CA ARG A 639 9.43 9.32 28.77
C ARG A 639 9.32 7.85 28.45
N ILE A 640 10.45 7.20 28.18
CA ILE A 640 10.53 5.76 27.94
C ILE A 640 11.45 5.18 29.00
N ASP A 641 10.97 4.19 29.74
CA ASP A 641 11.72 3.51 30.81
C ASP A 641 12.30 4.48 31.85
N GLY A 642 11.60 5.60 32.08
CA GLY A 642 11.95 6.64 33.04
C GLY A 642 12.74 7.83 32.47
N GLU A 643 13.31 7.71 31.27
CA GLU A 643 14.17 8.72 30.62
C GLU A 643 13.42 9.54 29.56
N TYR A 644 13.76 10.82 29.41
CA TYR A 644 13.16 11.66 28.36
C TYR A 644 13.71 11.29 26.98
N VAL A 645 12.81 11.24 26.00
CA VAL A 645 13.15 10.99 24.60
C VAL A 645 12.47 12.00 23.69
N THR A 646 13.07 12.27 22.54
CA THR A 646 12.45 13.08 21.50
C THR A 646 11.20 12.38 20.94
N PRO A 647 10.02 13.02 20.99
CA PRO A 647 8.85 12.52 20.28
C PRO A 647 9.08 12.64 18.77
N VAL A 648 8.82 11.58 18.02
CA VAL A 648 8.97 11.52 16.56
C VAL A 648 7.67 11.00 15.93
N PRO A 649 6.95 11.85 15.15
CA PRO A 649 5.75 11.45 14.43
C PRO A 649 5.98 10.21 13.56
N GLY A 650 5.07 9.24 13.59
CA GLY A 650 5.20 8.04 12.76
C GLY A 650 6.17 6.98 13.32
N GLU A 651 6.88 7.28 14.41
CA GLU A 651 7.79 6.34 15.08
C GLU A 651 7.33 5.96 16.48
N ASN A 652 6.99 6.93 17.32
CA ASN A 652 6.58 6.70 18.70
C ASN A 652 5.29 7.45 19.11
N PHE A 653 4.78 8.35 18.27
CA PHE A 653 3.46 8.96 18.47
C PHE A 653 2.75 9.34 17.16
N LEU A 654 1.43 9.48 17.26
CA LEU A 654 0.54 10.09 16.25
C LEU A 654 -0.58 10.90 16.92
N ILE A 655 -1.24 11.74 16.13
CA ILE A 655 -2.42 12.49 16.56
C ILE A 655 -3.62 12.05 15.71
N GLY A 656 -4.69 11.67 16.40
CA GLY A 656 -5.96 11.28 15.82
C GLY A 656 -7.14 12.06 16.39
N ALA A 657 -8.32 11.73 15.88
CA ALA A 657 -9.59 12.23 16.33
C ALA A 657 -10.60 11.09 16.34
N PHE A 658 -11.33 10.93 17.44
CA PHE A 658 -12.37 9.93 17.62
C PHE A 658 -13.77 10.51 17.40
N ASP A 659 -14.59 9.83 16.62
CA ASP A 659 -16.03 10.10 16.46
C ASP A 659 -16.87 8.82 16.31
N GLU A 660 -18.10 8.95 15.82
CA GLU A 660 -19.05 7.85 15.59
C GLU A 660 -18.54 6.79 14.60
N ASN A 661 -17.53 7.12 13.80
CA ASN A 661 -16.90 6.21 12.87
C ASN A 661 -15.57 5.66 13.41
N GLY A 662 -15.12 6.03 14.62
CA GLY A 662 -13.88 5.54 15.23
C GLY A 662 -12.75 6.57 15.24
N ILE A 663 -11.51 6.07 15.36
CA ILE A 663 -10.30 6.92 15.42
C ILE A 663 -9.76 7.12 13.99
N TYR A 664 -9.57 8.39 13.62
CA TYR A 664 -9.01 8.82 12.34
C TYR A 664 -7.80 9.71 12.56
N TYR A 665 -6.75 9.51 11.78
CA TYR A 665 -5.59 10.39 11.81
C TYR A 665 -5.94 11.75 11.21
N THR A 666 -5.58 12.79 11.94
CA THR A 666 -5.80 14.17 11.51
C THR A 666 -4.50 14.79 11.01
N TYR A 667 -4.62 15.86 10.21
CA TYR A 667 -3.47 16.66 9.86
C TYR A 667 -2.92 17.35 11.11
N PHE A 668 -1.61 17.23 11.30
CA PHE A 668 -0.86 18.04 12.24
C PHE A 668 0.48 18.42 11.61
N ASP A 669 1.06 19.48 12.15
CA ASP A 669 2.34 20.04 11.71
C ASP A 669 3.08 20.54 12.94
N GLY A 670 4.40 20.39 12.97
CA GLY A 670 5.18 20.73 14.15
C GLY A 670 6.65 20.34 14.05
N GLU A 671 7.39 20.70 15.08
CA GLU A 671 8.83 20.48 15.16
C GLU A 671 9.26 20.07 16.57
N ALA A 672 10.37 19.32 16.63
CA ALA A 672 11.02 18.94 17.87
C ALA A 672 12.10 19.97 18.26
N LYS A 673 12.11 20.38 19.54
CA LYS A 673 13.17 21.19 20.14
C LYS A 673 13.34 20.84 21.61
N ASP A 674 14.56 20.54 22.03
CA ASP A 674 14.93 20.25 23.43
C ASP A 674 14.01 19.19 24.10
N ASP A 675 13.84 18.02 23.45
CA ASP A 675 12.97 16.91 23.86
C ASP A 675 11.46 17.24 23.96
N VAL A 676 11.04 18.36 23.38
CA VAL A 676 9.64 18.77 23.27
C VAL A 676 9.25 18.84 21.81
N PHE A 677 8.17 18.15 21.44
CA PHE A 677 7.54 18.35 20.14
C PHE A 677 6.41 19.36 20.26
N THR A 678 6.52 20.49 19.57
CA THR A 678 5.46 21.51 19.52
C THR A 678 4.73 21.36 18.20
N LEU A 679 3.43 21.07 18.26
CA LEU A 679 2.61 20.82 17.09
C LEU A 679 1.28 21.57 17.12
N VAL A 680 0.73 21.80 15.93
CA VAL A 680 -0.62 22.30 15.69
C VAL A 680 -1.40 21.18 14.98
N TYR A 681 -2.57 20.84 15.48
CA TYR A 681 -3.41 19.77 14.94
C TYR A 681 -4.83 20.25 14.67
N GLY A 682 -5.47 19.71 13.63
CA GLY A 682 -6.86 19.97 13.30
C GLY A 682 -7.82 19.00 13.99
N CYS A 683 -8.95 19.46 14.52
CA CYS A 683 -9.99 18.60 15.07
C CYS A 683 -11.36 19.27 14.93
N ALA A 684 -12.40 18.53 14.53
CA ALA A 684 -13.74 19.07 14.40
C ALA A 684 -14.46 19.17 15.76
N LYS A 685 -15.54 19.97 15.84
CA LYS A 685 -16.24 20.25 17.11
C LYS A 685 -16.81 18.98 17.76
N ASN A 686 -17.36 18.06 16.97
CA ASN A 686 -17.97 16.81 17.43
C ASN A 686 -16.97 15.68 17.71
N GLN A 687 -15.69 15.86 17.38
CA GLN A 687 -14.66 14.83 17.56
C GLN A 687 -13.96 14.96 18.91
N ILE A 688 -13.38 13.88 19.40
CA ILE A 688 -12.47 13.87 20.57
C ILE A 688 -11.05 13.74 20.05
N PRO A 689 -10.17 14.75 20.18
CA PRO A 689 -8.78 14.62 19.77
C PRO A 689 -8.05 13.63 20.69
N VAL A 690 -7.24 12.76 20.10
CA VAL A 690 -6.51 11.69 20.79
C VAL A 690 -5.03 11.78 20.42
N ALA A 691 -4.17 11.82 21.43
CA ALA A 691 -2.76 11.52 21.27
C ALA A 691 -2.54 10.02 21.44
N GLU A 692 -1.90 9.43 20.46
CA GLU A 692 -1.50 8.02 20.46
C GLU A 692 0.00 7.97 20.65
N ALA A 693 0.46 7.11 21.54
CA ALA A 693 1.89 6.92 21.75
C ALA A 693 2.16 5.46 22.02
N PHE A 694 3.29 4.96 21.55
CA PHE A 694 3.69 3.59 21.85
C PHE A 694 5.20 3.38 21.80
N ILE A 695 5.64 2.35 22.50
CA ILE A 695 6.98 1.78 22.39
C ILE A 695 6.87 0.28 22.18
N ARG A 696 7.83 -0.28 21.46
CA ARG A 696 7.87 -1.69 21.09
C ARG A 696 9.24 -2.27 21.38
N ASN A 697 9.25 -3.50 21.88
CA ASN A 697 10.46 -4.31 21.99
C ASN A 697 10.75 -5.07 20.68
N ASP A 698 11.81 -5.88 20.67
CA ASP A 698 12.27 -6.56 19.46
C ASP A 698 11.44 -7.79 19.06
N ASN A 699 10.79 -8.44 20.02
CA ASN A 699 9.79 -9.47 19.69
C ASN A 699 8.56 -8.88 19.03
N GLY A 700 8.41 -7.57 19.15
CA GLY A 700 7.28 -6.82 18.68
C GLY A 700 6.22 -6.55 19.74
N ASP A 701 6.42 -6.99 20.99
CA ASP A 701 5.53 -6.66 22.10
C ASP A 701 5.52 -5.14 22.31
N ALA A 702 4.35 -4.57 22.57
CA ALA A 702 4.15 -3.12 22.59
C ALA A 702 3.44 -2.64 23.86
N ASP A 703 3.85 -1.46 24.33
CA ASP A 703 3.11 -0.64 25.29
C ASP A 703 2.49 0.54 24.54
N VAL A 704 1.16 0.59 24.48
CA VAL A 704 0.38 1.56 23.71
C VAL A 704 -0.48 2.41 24.66
N ARG A 705 -0.53 3.72 24.39
CA ARG A 705 -1.31 4.73 25.12
C ARG A 705 -2.26 5.44 24.18
N LEU A 706 -3.53 5.57 24.59
CA LEU A 706 -4.50 6.47 23.97
C LEU A 706 -4.94 7.52 24.98
N ILE A 707 -4.68 8.79 24.71
CA ILE A 707 -4.89 9.89 25.66
C ILE A 707 -5.71 11.00 24.99
N SER A 708 -6.81 11.42 25.60
CA SER A 708 -7.59 12.57 25.10
C SER A 708 -6.88 13.90 25.30
N LEU A 709 -7.04 14.80 24.33
CA LEU A 709 -6.56 16.18 24.39
C LEU A 709 -7.72 17.15 24.70
N ASN A 710 -7.39 18.29 25.31
CA ASN A 710 -8.37 19.23 25.88
C ASN A 710 -8.88 20.31 24.91
N LYS A 711 -8.55 20.25 23.61
CA LYS A 711 -8.92 21.28 22.60
C LYS A 711 -8.58 22.71 23.07
N THR A 712 -7.37 22.89 23.61
CA THR A 712 -6.89 24.19 24.11
C THR A 712 -5.62 24.64 23.41
N GLU A 713 -5.36 25.95 23.43
CA GLU A 713 -4.08 26.49 22.97
C GLU A 713 -2.96 26.22 23.98
N ASN A 714 -1.82 25.79 23.48
CA ASN A 714 -0.60 25.48 24.24
C ASN A 714 -0.79 24.42 25.32
N GLU A 715 -1.61 23.40 25.04
CA GLU A 715 -1.74 22.23 25.90
C GLU A 715 -0.37 21.57 26.12
N LYS A 716 -0.16 20.98 27.29
CA LYS A 716 1.08 20.26 27.61
C LYS A 716 0.73 18.82 27.98
N LEU A 717 1.34 17.87 27.30
CA LEU A 717 1.20 16.45 27.59
C LEU A 717 2.57 15.84 27.83
N THR A 718 2.67 14.98 28.85
CA THR A 718 3.82 14.10 29.05
C THR A 718 3.29 12.68 29.08
N VAL A 719 3.84 11.82 28.22
CA VAL A 719 3.45 10.41 28.15
C VAL A 719 4.58 9.55 28.68
N ASP A 720 4.27 8.71 29.66
CA ASP A 720 5.18 7.69 30.20
C ASP A 720 4.88 6.32 29.57
N LEU A 721 5.90 5.72 28.97
CA LEU A 721 5.87 4.41 28.33
C LEU A 721 6.94 3.49 28.95
N ASN A 722 6.65 2.18 29.00
CA ASN A 722 7.59 1.17 29.46
C ASN A 722 7.83 0.14 28.36
N THR A 723 9.09 -0.09 27.98
CA THR A 723 9.43 -1.10 26.98
C THR A 723 9.10 -2.50 27.53
N PRO A 724 8.23 -3.29 26.87
CA PRO A 724 7.93 -4.65 27.33
C PRO A 724 9.18 -5.53 27.35
N LYS A 725 9.25 -6.46 28.30
CA LYS A 725 10.40 -7.36 28.45
C LYS A 725 10.59 -8.24 27.22
N GLU A 726 11.80 -8.28 26.68
CA GLU A 726 12.17 -9.09 25.51
C GLU A 726 12.37 -10.57 25.87
N HIS A 727 12.07 -11.46 24.92
CA HIS A 727 12.33 -12.89 24.95
C HIS A 727 13.28 -13.25 23.80
N VAL A 728 14.51 -13.65 24.11
CA VAL A 728 15.48 -14.05 23.08
C VAL A 728 15.37 -15.55 22.86
N GLN A 729 15.05 -15.97 21.64
CA GLN A 729 15.06 -17.37 21.22
C GLN A 729 16.40 -17.67 20.52
N VAL A 730 17.25 -18.47 21.18
CA VAL A 730 18.52 -18.95 20.61
C VAL A 730 18.39 -20.47 20.44
N SER A 731 17.72 -20.89 19.38
CA SER A 731 17.29 -22.28 19.20
C SER A 731 18.14 -23.08 18.20
N TYR A 732 18.96 -22.41 17.38
CA TYR A 732 19.71 -23.07 16.29
C TYR A 732 21.19 -23.31 16.56
N TRP A 733 21.78 -22.64 17.54
CA TRP A 733 23.19 -22.80 17.87
C TRP A 733 23.33 -23.54 19.19
N ASP A 734 24.16 -24.59 19.21
CA ASP A 734 24.76 -25.02 20.45
C ASP A 734 25.50 -23.81 21.04
N GLU A 735 25.19 -23.44 22.28
CA GLU A 735 25.82 -22.31 22.98
C GLU A 735 27.35 -22.41 22.90
N ASN A 736 27.91 -23.63 22.90
CA ASN A 736 29.35 -23.84 22.78
C ASN A 736 29.87 -23.52 21.37
N TYR A 737 29.17 -23.95 20.31
CA TYR A 737 29.58 -23.71 18.93
C TYR A 737 29.53 -22.21 18.58
N LEU A 738 28.51 -21.50 19.07
CA LEU A 738 28.43 -20.05 18.87
C LEU A 738 29.46 -19.30 19.71
N SER A 739 29.71 -19.73 20.96
CA SER A 739 30.77 -19.15 21.78
C SER A 739 32.14 -19.32 21.10
N ASP A 740 32.44 -20.51 20.59
CA ASP A 740 33.67 -20.80 19.83
C ASP A 740 33.76 -19.95 18.55
N PHE A 741 32.64 -19.77 17.82
CA PHE A 741 32.54 -18.89 16.65
C PHE A 741 32.84 -17.42 17.00
N LEU A 742 32.24 -16.89 18.07
CA LEU A 742 32.47 -15.53 18.56
C LEU A 742 33.90 -15.33 19.12
N GLU A 743 34.60 -16.40 19.47
CA GLU A 743 36.02 -16.39 19.84
C GLU A 743 36.97 -16.49 18.63
N GLU A 744 36.60 -17.19 17.56
CA GLU A 744 37.41 -17.32 16.33
C GLU A 744 37.38 -16.04 15.47
N PHE A 745 36.22 -15.41 15.31
CA PHE A 745 36.06 -14.20 14.50
C PHE A 745 36.68 -12.95 15.12
N ASP A 746 36.91 -12.95 16.44
CA ASP A 746 37.42 -11.74 17.08
C ASP A 746 38.26 -11.96 18.35
N LYS A 747 39.58 -12.01 18.14
CA LYS A 747 40.57 -12.04 19.22
C LYS A 747 40.98 -10.63 19.70
N ASN A 748 40.55 -9.53 19.06
CA ASN A 748 41.12 -8.20 19.32
C ASN A 748 40.16 -6.99 19.31
N ASP A 749 38.86 -7.15 19.02
CA ASP A 749 37.90 -6.03 19.00
C ASP A 749 37.01 -6.01 20.27
N THR A 750 36.68 -4.80 20.73
CA THR A 750 35.97 -4.54 21.99
C THR A 750 34.62 -3.85 21.78
N THR A 751 34.18 -3.72 20.53
CA THR A 751 32.91 -3.10 20.15
C THR A 751 31.81 -4.13 19.95
N ALA A 752 30.55 -3.70 20.02
CA ALA A 752 29.41 -4.57 19.73
C ALA A 752 29.32 -4.83 18.21
N ILE A 753 29.17 -6.09 17.81
CA ILE A 753 29.35 -6.52 16.42
C ILE A 753 28.03 -7.06 15.86
N ILE A 754 27.65 -6.56 14.69
CA ILE A 754 26.60 -7.13 13.84
C ILE A 754 27.28 -8.09 12.86
N TYR A 755 27.00 -9.38 12.96
CA TYR A 755 27.44 -10.40 12.01
C TYR A 755 26.33 -10.64 11.00
N TYR A 756 26.58 -10.35 9.71
CA TYR A 756 25.71 -10.78 8.61
C TYR A 756 26.23 -12.09 8.03
N ILE A 757 25.40 -13.13 8.02
CA ILE A 757 25.78 -14.47 7.57
C ILE A 757 25.19 -14.69 6.17
N SER A 758 26.00 -14.61 5.13
CA SER A 758 25.56 -14.82 3.74
C SER A 758 25.67 -16.29 3.32
N SER A 759 24.68 -16.77 2.57
CA SER A 759 24.76 -18.04 1.82
C SER A 759 25.47 -17.87 0.48
N ASP A 760 25.93 -18.98 -0.14
CA ASP A 760 26.52 -18.97 -1.49
C ASP A 760 25.56 -18.42 -2.57
N VAL A 761 24.25 -18.45 -2.31
CA VAL A 761 23.20 -17.85 -3.15
C VAL A 761 22.40 -16.88 -2.30
N SER A 762 22.53 -15.58 -2.57
CA SER A 762 21.67 -14.56 -1.95
C SER A 762 20.37 -14.46 -2.72
N SER A 763 19.25 -14.75 -2.06
CA SER A 763 17.92 -14.39 -2.52
C SER A 763 17.79 -12.86 -2.60
N GLU A 764 16.93 -12.36 -3.50
CA GLU A 764 16.68 -10.92 -3.63
C GLU A 764 16.33 -10.25 -2.27
N PRO A 765 15.56 -10.87 -1.36
CA PRO A 765 15.30 -10.32 -0.04
C PRO A 765 16.55 -10.19 0.83
N GLN A 766 17.46 -11.18 0.81
CA GLN A 766 18.73 -11.10 1.54
C GLN A 766 19.60 -9.95 1.03
N ILE A 767 19.59 -9.70 -0.29
CA ILE A 767 20.25 -8.55 -0.91
C ILE A 767 19.59 -7.25 -0.41
N ARG A 768 18.26 -7.13 -0.49
CA ARG A 768 17.53 -5.96 0.03
C ARG A 768 17.85 -5.67 1.48
N MET A 769 17.95 -6.71 2.32
CA MET A 769 18.27 -6.54 3.73
C MET A 769 19.67 -6.04 3.95
N PHE A 770 20.62 -6.62 3.21
CA PHE A 770 22.01 -6.20 3.22
C PHE A 770 22.13 -4.73 2.80
N ASP A 771 21.45 -4.34 1.71
CA ASP A 771 21.40 -2.96 1.24
C ASP A 771 20.82 -2.03 2.31
N GLN A 772 19.73 -2.41 2.98
CA GLN A 772 19.17 -1.63 4.10
C GLN A 772 20.18 -1.41 5.25
N ILE A 773 21.03 -2.38 5.53
CA ILE A 773 22.08 -2.27 6.56
C ILE A 773 23.21 -1.37 6.06
N MET A 774 23.61 -1.53 4.79
CA MET A 774 24.73 -0.80 4.18
C MET A 774 24.42 0.67 3.91
N ASP A 775 23.17 0.98 3.58
CA ASP A 775 22.67 2.35 3.40
C ASP A 775 22.58 3.08 4.75
N ASN A 776 22.57 2.34 5.86
CA ASN A 776 22.65 2.93 7.19
C ASN A 776 24.10 3.02 7.67
N ASN A 777 24.69 4.21 7.62
CA ASN A 777 26.06 4.48 8.07
C ASN A 777 26.36 3.99 9.50
N LYS A 778 25.38 4.09 10.42
CA LYS A 778 25.52 3.67 11.81
C LYS A 778 25.59 2.15 11.92
N LEU A 779 24.69 1.42 11.24
CA LEU A 779 24.74 -0.05 11.20
C LEU A 779 26.02 -0.54 10.51
N ARG A 780 26.35 0.05 9.36
CA ARG A 780 27.55 -0.27 8.59
C ARG A 780 28.84 -0.18 9.42
N SER A 781 28.96 0.80 10.30
CA SER A 781 30.13 0.92 11.19
C SER A 781 30.31 -0.23 12.19
N HIS A 782 29.27 -1.01 12.45
CA HIS A 782 29.27 -2.16 13.37
C HIS A 782 29.17 -3.50 12.63
N LEU A 783 29.10 -3.49 11.29
CA LEU A 783 28.87 -4.67 10.46
C LEU A 783 30.16 -5.47 10.20
N LYS A 784 30.08 -6.78 10.38
CA LYS A 784 31.02 -7.80 9.92
C LYS A 784 30.28 -8.82 9.08
N ILE A 785 30.93 -9.40 8.08
CA ILE A 785 30.29 -10.37 7.19
C ILE A 785 31.02 -11.70 7.28
N ALA A 786 30.24 -12.76 7.41
CA ALA A 786 30.69 -14.13 7.39
C ALA A 786 29.99 -14.86 6.23
N GLU A 787 30.76 -15.53 5.36
CA GLU A 787 30.21 -16.24 4.19
C GLU A 787 30.18 -17.75 4.43
N THR A 788 29.07 -18.45 4.20
CA THR A 788 29.05 -19.93 4.26
C THR A 788 29.67 -20.52 3.00
N GLY A 789 30.69 -21.38 3.11
CA GLY A 789 31.44 -21.85 1.94
C GLY A 789 30.97 -23.18 1.34
N LYS A 790 30.61 -23.18 0.05
CA LYS A 790 31.06 -24.12 -1.01
C LYS A 790 30.67 -23.62 -2.42
N LYS A 791 31.69 -23.15 -3.16
CA LYS A 791 31.73 -22.59 -4.54
C LYS A 791 31.28 -21.11 -4.64
N SER A 792 32.29 -20.25 -4.82
CA SER A 792 32.11 -18.85 -5.23
C SER A 792 31.43 -18.74 -6.60
N LEU A 793 30.36 -17.95 -6.70
CA LEU A 793 29.95 -17.29 -7.94
C LEU A 793 29.30 -15.92 -7.63
N SER A 794 29.63 -14.96 -8.50
CA SER A 794 29.41 -13.51 -8.52
C SER A 794 28.52 -12.88 -7.44
N VAL A 795 29.15 -12.43 -6.36
CA VAL A 795 28.71 -11.21 -5.68
C VAL A 795 28.72 -10.07 -6.72
N PRO A 796 27.63 -9.30 -6.90
CA PRO A 796 27.64 -8.08 -7.70
C PRO A 796 28.90 -7.26 -7.39
N LYS A 797 29.66 -6.86 -8.42
CA LYS A 797 31.00 -6.26 -8.27
C LYS A 797 31.01 -5.07 -7.30
N ASP A 798 29.90 -4.33 -7.24
CA ASP A 798 29.63 -3.23 -6.33
C ASP A 798 29.56 -3.63 -4.85
N ILE A 799 29.06 -4.83 -4.53
CA ILE A 799 28.99 -5.36 -3.15
C ILE A 799 30.39 -5.79 -2.67
N GLU A 800 31.17 -6.46 -3.54
CA GLU A 800 32.54 -6.90 -3.23
C GLU A 800 33.49 -5.71 -2.94
N THR A 801 33.19 -4.54 -3.52
CA THR A 801 33.98 -3.31 -3.29
C THR A 801 33.56 -2.54 -2.03
N ARG A 802 32.35 -2.80 -1.48
CA ARG A 802 31.79 -2.05 -0.34
C ARG A 802 32.22 -2.60 1.03
N LEU A 803 32.96 -3.70 1.07
CA LEU A 803 33.26 -4.48 2.27
C LEU A 803 34.75 -4.81 2.42
N ILE A 804 35.28 -4.61 3.62
CA ILE A 804 36.63 -4.98 4.01
C ILE A 804 36.49 -6.11 5.05
N ALA A 805 37.08 -7.27 4.75
CA ALA A 805 37.10 -8.52 5.52
C ALA A 805 35.86 -9.42 5.38
N ALA A 806 36.00 -10.49 4.61
CA ALA A 806 35.10 -11.65 4.62
C ALA A 806 35.90 -12.88 5.07
N ASP A 807 35.42 -13.58 6.11
CA ASP A 807 35.96 -14.87 6.54
C ASP A 807 34.93 -15.98 6.26
N LYS A 808 35.41 -17.16 5.89
CA LYS A 808 34.58 -18.29 5.41
C LYS A 808 34.13 -19.20 6.55
N LEU A 809 32.83 -19.44 6.64
CA LEU A 809 32.17 -20.38 7.53
C LEU A 809 32.08 -21.78 6.91
N PRO A 810 32.49 -22.84 7.63
CA PRO A 810 32.23 -24.21 7.24
C PRO A 810 30.84 -24.63 7.74
N VAL A 811 29.77 -24.15 7.09
CA VAL A 811 28.41 -24.61 7.46
C VAL A 811 27.99 -25.77 6.56
N SER A 812 27.56 -26.87 7.16
CA SER A 812 26.99 -28.01 6.45
C SER A 812 25.48 -27.94 6.45
N GLY A 813 24.86 -27.71 5.29
CA GLY A 813 23.41 -27.71 5.11
C GLY A 813 22.93 -26.42 4.45
N ASN A 814 21.89 -26.50 3.61
CA ASN A 814 21.54 -25.41 2.71
C ASN A 814 20.57 -24.35 3.26
N GLU A 815 19.91 -24.50 4.42
CA GLU A 815 18.67 -23.70 4.60
C GLU A 815 18.38 -22.96 5.91
N HIS A 816 19.13 -23.08 7.02
CA HIS A 816 18.68 -22.41 8.27
C HIS A 816 19.82 -21.90 9.17
N PHE A 817 20.42 -20.77 8.81
CA PHE A 817 21.24 -19.98 9.73
C PHE A 817 20.58 -18.62 9.95
N PRO A 818 20.74 -18.00 11.14
CA PRO A 818 20.34 -16.62 11.31
C PRO A 818 21.08 -15.74 10.30
N LEU A 819 20.36 -14.87 9.60
CA LEU A 819 20.95 -13.99 8.59
C LEU A 819 21.75 -12.86 9.26
N ILE A 820 21.39 -12.52 10.50
CA ILE A 820 22.08 -11.53 11.33
C ILE A 820 22.19 -12.03 12.77
N ILE A 821 23.37 -11.88 13.38
CA ILE A 821 23.57 -12.02 14.82
C ILE A 821 24.15 -10.72 15.35
N MET A 822 23.72 -10.28 16.52
CA MET A 822 24.27 -9.09 17.18
C MET A 822 24.62 -9.40 18.63
N THR A 823 25.82 -9.00 19.04
CA THR A 823 26.33 -9.23 20.39
C THR A 823 26.57 -7.94 21.15
N ASP A 824 26.45 -7.98 22.47
CA ASP A 824 26.92 -6.91 23.35
C ASP A 824 28.45 -6.91 23.51
N LYS A 825 28.99 -5.93 24.24
CA LYS A 825 30.43 -5.83 24.56
C LYS A 825 31.00 -7.00 25.36
N ASN A 826 30.14 -7.79 26.01
CA ASN A 826 30.50 -8.96 26.78
C ASN A 826 30.29 -10.26 25.98
N LYS A 827 30.01 -10.15 24.66
CA LYS A 827 29.76 -11.25 23.73
C LYS A 827 28.47 -12.03 24.00
N ASN A 828 27.52 -11.47 24.75
CA ASN A 828 26.19 -12.06 24.85
C ASN A 828 25.40 -11.74 23.58
N ILE A 829 24.69 -12.72 23.02
CA ILE A 829 23.74 -12.46 21.95
C ILE A 829 22.62 -11.59 22.51
N ILE A 830 22.38 -10.47 21.85
CA ILE A 830 21.27 -9.57 22.18
C ILE A 830 20.23 -9.46 21.06
N PHE A 831 20.55 -10.00 19.89
CA PHE A 831 19.65 -10.16 18.76
C PHE A 831 20.16 -11.26 17.82
N SER A 832 19.23 -12.01 17.22
CA SER A 832 19.47 -12.99 16.16
C SER A 832 18.27 -12.97 15.23
N SER A 833 18.46 -12.81 13.93
CA SER A 833 17.38 -12.91 12.95
C SER A 833 17.17 -14.34 12.51
N GLU A 834 15.98 -14.72 12.05
CA GLU A 834 15.75 -16.00 11.37
C GLU A 834 15.37 -15.73 9.92
N GLY A 835 16.38 -15.63 9.04
CA GLY A 835 16.20 -15.16 7.67
C GLY A 835 15.96 -13.65 7.57
N TYR A 836 15.17 -13.24 6.56
CA TYR A 836 14.79 -11.86 6.35
C TYR A 836 13.63 -11.47 7.28
N ASP A 837 13.79 -10.37 8.02
CA ASP A 837 12.69 -9.77 8.79
C ASP A 837 12.34 -8.38 8.27
N ALA A 838 11.04 -8.10 8.14
CA ALA A 838 10.55 -6.83 7.64
C ALA A 838 10.84 -5.71 8.65
N GLY A 839 11.65 -4.74 8.25
CA GLY A 839 12.03 -3.60 9.10
C GLY A 839 13.21 -3.88 10.03
N ILE A 840 14.00 -4.91 9.76
CA ILE A 840 15.16 -5.31 10.57
C ILE A 840 16.20 -4.19 10.74
N SER A 841 16.39 -3.31 9.76
CA SER A 841 17.34 -2.18 9.88
C SER A 841 16.99 -1.27 11.06
N LYS A 842 15.72 -0.85 11.17
CA LYS A 842 15.24 -0.03 12.29
C LYS A 842 15.40 -0.74 13.64
N LEU A 843 15.20 -2.06 13.65
CA LEU A 843 15.34 -2.87 14.85
C LEU A 843 16.82 -2.95 15.29
N LEU A 844 17.73 -3.23 14.36
CA LEU A 844 19.18 -3.19 14.61
C LEU A 844 19.64 -1.81 15.06
N GLU A 845 19.13 -0.74 14.46
CA GLU A 845 19.51 0.63 14.80
C GLU A 845 19.20 0.95 16.26
N ARG A 846 18.03 0.53 16.74
CA ARG A 846 17.61 0.66 18.15
C ARG A 846 18.53 -0.14 19.08
N LYS A 847 18.92 -1.36 18.68
CA LYS A 847 19.87 -2.17 19.45
C LYS A 847 21.25 -1.52 19.52
N VAL A 848 21.74 -0.94 18.42
CA VAL A 848 23.00 -0.18 18.41
C VAL A 848 22.94 1.02 19.35
N ASP A 849 21.79 1.69 19.49
CA ASP A 849 21.65 2.78 20.46
C ASP A 849 21.67 2.32 21.92
N LYS A 850 21.10 1.15 22.22
CA LYS A 850 21.09 0.56 23.57
C LYS A 850 22.46 0.02 24.03
N LEU A 851 23.44 -0.05 23.12
CA LEU A 851 24.79 -0.54 23.40
C LEU A 851 25.76 0.52 23.92
N LYS A 852 25.36 1.79 23.86
CA LYS A 852 26.06 2.92 24.51
C LYS A 852 25.83 2.88 26.01
#